data_AF-A0A7W7RIV4-F1
#
_entry.id   AF-A0A7W7RIV4-F1
#
_cell.length_a   1.000
_cell.length_b   1.000
_cell.length_c   1.000
_cell.angle_alpha   90.00
_cell.angle_beta   90.00
_cell.angle_gamma   90.00
#
_symmetry.space_group_name_H-M   'P 1'
#
loop_
_entity.id
_entity.type
_entity.pdbx_description
1 polymer ?
#
loop_
_entity_poly.entity_id
_entity_poly.type
_entity_poly.pdbx_seq_one_letter_code
_entity_poly.pdbx_strand_id
1 'polypeptide(L)'
;MSAAAGGPFDHGCPTRDGMVLRGLLWHCAAPTGLVLIRTPYDAGPHAPIAHSWTERGYHCLVQDVRGRYRSDGDWSPYEHEGADGRDILDRLLREFPNLPLLLFGASYAGHCALEAAREAVGDGTDAAPRSPSADAIAGIVVLVPALGLAETAWSADGRPQLRHRIGWWHQHGRGRCAQPALSDAELDRRTARARERGPIAAAADWGWPAETLTGWRRLWSAQRIDPRARYGPVEYPLLAIDGDDDFFREDTARLARDWPGPSHLVSGPWGHGLVSGIPDEDLRARVRSAGGLGGIIDAWLGIHTARGSPPPWTAALPPTPGSRSRSVFDPAAATWHHERSAPMTAPTSAPRPPHPGDAAPEQDAPAGTLPAEALVDPECGIIRSVRPIPRPAGAPPSYLALTAAVADARRLGEWPADRVSLGTSFADADQARIAAIAEGVERYCGNWLPAELPPDEFRVATAGELREEGEPVLDTARLPRFAPWQYTRQGFPYTPLTDDTPTLWTRCADLDGHPAWLPDALVHLNWRQSRFRHLPRTHHLNYAGIATGQGADDARDRGVLEVIERDALELWWHLDGPTFGIDPASVPGLEDDLQGGDLRAFLVAMPSEFAPAVAALVHDRERGLYAAGFSAALDPVRAARKAVLEAVHTWVYTQGCTTADGWVFRAVEQGLMARGLYLDFRGDGSYLDAAGEHCQNIVDLGAHVQLWLDPRLHAQARRFTEPALGLRPITRIPAVSMDEVYRRLARHGHRVLTRDLTTADVGRTPLRVVRTFITGLVPNAPAAFAYLGIARFEEAARARGWRASWTGSPADFTLVPPPHM
;
A
#
# COMPACT_ATOMS: atom_id res chain seq x y z
N MET A 1 -14.19 22.37 21.06
CA MET A 1 -13.66 22.86 19.76
C MET A 1 -12.26 22.31 19.62
N SER A 2 -12.10 21.20 18.90
CA SER A 2 -10.84 20.48 18.71
C SER A 2 -10.34 20.76 17.30
N ALA A 3 -9.09 21.20 17.17
CA ALA A 3 -8.49 21.65 15.93
C ALA A 3 -8.30 20.48 14.95
N ALA A 4 -8.84 20.61 13.75
CA ALA A 4 -8.51 19.76 12.61
C ALA A 4 -7.01 19.92 12.28
N ALA A 5 -6.30 18.81 12.07
CA ALA A 5 -4.93 18.83 11.56
C ALA A 5 -4.97 19.35 10.11
N GLY A 6 -4.69 20.64 9.91
CA GLY A 6 -4.56 21.24 8.59
C GLY A 6 -3.35 20.68 7.85
N GLY A 7 -3.46 20.52 6.53
CA GLY A 7 -2.33 20.17 5.66
C GLY A 7 -1.20 21.21 5.68
N PRO A 8 -0.06 20.94 4.99
CA PRO A 8 1.03 21.89 4.90
C PRO A 8 0.62 23.19 4.22
N PHE A 9 1.28 24.27 4.59
CA PHE A 9 1.13 25.58 3.95
C PHE A 9 2.30 25.80 2.99
N ASP A 10 2.02 26.38 1.82
CA ASP A 10 3.08 26.83 0.94
C ASP A 10 3.89 27.93 1.63
N HIS A 11 5.21 27.75 1.67
CA HIS A 11 6.16 28.71 2.22
C HIS A 11 7.02 29.26 1.09
N GLY A 12 7.18 30.59 1.07
CA GLY A 12 8.01 31.29 0.09
C GLY A 12 9.01 32.20 0.80
N CYS A 13 10.27 32.11 0.39
CA CYS A 13 11.34 32.94 0.88
C CYS A 13 12.05 33.66 -0.28
N PRO A 14 11.88 34.98 -0.41
CA PRO A 14 12.70 35.78 -1.30
C PRO A 14 14.16 35.78 -0.83
N THR A 15 15.08 35.50 -1.75
CA THR A 15 16.54 35.56 -1.52
C THR A 15 17.08 36.96 -1.80
N ARG A 16 18.30 37.23 -1.34
CA ARG A 16 18.98 38.53 -1.54
C ARG A 16 19.21 38.87 -3.03
N ASP A 17 19.32 37.86 -3.88
CA ASP A 17 19.51 38.00 -5.33
C ASP A 17 18.18 37.93 -6.12
N GLY A 18 17.04 37.96 -5.44
CA GLY A 18 15.72 38.13 -6.06
C GLY A 18 15.04 36.86 -6.53
N MET A 19 15.56 35.67 -6.21
CA MET A 19 14.85 34.41 -6.41
C MET A 19 13.84 34.16 -5.30
N VAL A 20 12.83 33.31 -5.54
CA VAL A 20 11.93 32.84 -4.48
C VAL A 20 12.13 31.34 -4.28
N LEU A 21 12.66 30.99 -3.12
CA LEU A 21 12.75 29.62 -2.65
C LEU A 21 11.40 29.20 -2.08
N ARG A 22 10.90 28.03 -2.48
CA ARG A 22 9.57 27.54 -2.07
C ARG A 22 9.66 26.18 -1.40
N GLY A 23 8.73 25.95 -0.49
CA GLY A 23 8.63 24.74 0.30
C GLY A 23 7.26 24.57 0.92
N LEU A 24 7.17 23.57 1.78
CA LEU A 24 5.96 23.23 2.54
C LEU A 24 6.28 23.34 4.03
N LEU A 25 5.46 24.11 4.74
CA LEU A 25 5.57 24.34 6.19
C LEU A 25 4.46 23.59 6.93
N TRP A 26 4.86 22.68 7.81
CA TRP A 26 3.97 21.99 8.74
C TRP A 26 3.99 22.68 10.10
N HIS A 27 2.80 23.11 10.54
CA HIS A 27 2.63 23.72 11.85
C HIS A 27 2.43 22.66 12.93
N CYS A 28 2.90 22.98 14.12
CA CYS A 28 2.69 22.25 15.36
C CYS A 28 1.87 23.16 16.27
N ALA A 29 0.90 22.62 17.01
CA ALA A 29 0.01 23.44 17.84
C ALA A 29 0.74 24.17 18.98
N ALA A 30 1.80 23.57 19.52
CA ALA A 30 2.61 24.12 20.60
C ALA A 30 4.10 23.94 20.25
N PRO A 31 4.63 24.76 19.33
CA PRO A 31 5.99 24.60 18.84
C PRO A 31 6.99 25.05 19.90
N THR A 32 8.08 24.31 20.08
CA THR A 32 9.25 24.78 20.86
C THR A 32 10.48 24.97 20.00
N GLY A 33 10.32 24.87 18.69
CA GLY A 33 11.40 25.07 17.73
C GLY A 33 10.88 24.89 16.31
N LEU A 34 11.76 25.15 15.35
CA LEU A 34 11.55 24.87 13.94
C LEU A 34 12.65 23.96 13.42
N VAL A 35 12.26 23.05 12.54
CA VAL A 35 13.18 22.18 11.81
C VAL A 35 13.21 22.65 10.36
N LEU A 36 14.41 22.91 9.85
CA LEU A 36 14.63 23.20 8.45
C LEU A 36 15.24 21.98 7.74
N ILE A 37 14.55 21.52 6.70
CA ILE A 37 15.01 20.48 5.77
C ILE A 37 15.06 21.09 4.38
N ARG A 38 16.20 21.01 3.71
CA ARG A 38 16.37 21.53 2.35
C ARG A 38 16.76 20.40 1.42
N THR A 39 16.01 20.19 0.35
CA THR A 39 16.07 18.95 -0.43
C THR A 39 16.00 19.19 -1.94
N PRO A 40 16.74 18.42 -2.75
CA PRO A 40 16.57 18.36 -4.19
C PRO A 40 15.59 17.26 -4.62
N TYR A 41 14.76 16.71 -3.74
CA TYR A 41 13.92 15.54 -4.04
C TYR A 41 12.41 15.76 -3.86
N ASP A 42 11.92 16.98 -4.11
CA ASP A 42 10.54 17.41 -3.91
C ASP A 42 10.16 17.45 -2.41
N ALA A 43 9.74 18.62 -1.94
CA ALA A 43 9.27 18.80 -0.57
C ALA A 43 8.06 17.92 -0.22
N GLY A 44 7.22 17.58 -1.20
CA GLY A 44 5.98 16.80 -1.00
C GLY A 44 6.22 15.42 -0.36
N PRO A 45 7.04 14.55 -0.99
CA PRO A 45 7.38 13.23 -0.44
C PRO A 45 7.99 13.22 0.97
N HIS A 46 8.49 14.35 1.48
CA HIS A 46 9.08 14.44 2.83
C HIS A 46 8.04 14.63 3.94
N ALA A 47 6.74 14.66 3.61
CA ALA A 47 5.67 14.79 4.60
C ALA A 47 5.82 13.84 5.80
N PRO A 48 6.17 12.54 5.68
CA PRO A 48 6.36 11.67 6.85
C PRO A 48 7.44 12.16 7.82
N ILE A 49 8.57 12.67 7.29
CA ILE A 49 9.65 13.24 8.10
C ILE A 49 9.16 14.53 8.77
N ALA A 50 8.44 15.39 8.05
CA ALA A 50 7.88 16.61 8.61
C ALA A 50 6.88 16.32 9.74
N HIS A 51 5.98 15.34 9.56
CA HIS A 51 5.04 14.92 10.60
C HIS A 51 5.76 14.39 11.83
N SER A 52 6.78 13.55 11.66
CA SER A 52 7.64 13.04 12.73
C SER A 52 8.29 14.16 13.56
N TRP A 53 8.61 15.31 12.94
CA TRP A 53 9.07 16.51 13.66
C TRP A 53 7.93 17.30 14.32
N THR A 54 6.76 17.40 13.69
CA THR A 54 5.59 18.04 14.33
C THR A 54 5.09 17.29 15.56
N GLU A 55 5.15 15.96 15.55
CA GLU A 55 4.85 15.10 16.69
C GLU A 55 5.86 15.30 17.83
N ARG A 56 7.12 15.64 17.51
CA ARG A 56 8.16 16.03 18.47
C ARG A 56 7.98 17.47 18.99
N GLY A 57 6.98 18.21 18.52
CA GLY A 57 6.70 19.56 18.97
C GLY A 57 7.45 20.66 18.22
N TYR A 58 7.86 20.41 16.97
CA TYR A 58 8.53 21.39 16.12
C TYR A 58 7.64 21.81 14.95
N HIS A 59 7.69 23.07 14.54
CA HIS A 59 7.34 23.37 13.15
C HIS A 59 8.37 22.71 12.23
N CYS A 60 7.96 22.28 11.04
CA CYS A 60 8.90 21.70 10.07
C CYS A 60 8.71 22.35 8.70
N LEU A 61 9.75 23.03 8.20
CA LEU A 61 9.82 23.51 6.83
C LEU A 61 10.65 22.52 6.00
N VAL A 62 10.03 21.98 4.95
CA VAL A 62 10.76 21.28 3.88
C VAL A 62 10.79 22.17 2.65
N GLN A 63 11.98 22.59 2.24
CA GLN A 63 12.20 23.52 1.14
C GLN A 63 12.91 22.84 -0.03
N ASP A 64 12.35 23.00 -1.24
CA ASP A 64 12.99 22.55 -2.48
C ASP A 64 14.17 23.45 -2.79
N VAL A 65 15.40 22.93 -2.94
CA VAL A 65 16.57 23.78 -3.26
C VAL A 65 16.40 24.57 -4.57
N ARG A 66 17.18 25.64 -4.75
CA ARG A 66 17.11 26.54 -5.91
C ARG A 66 17.09 25.78 -7.23
N GLY A 67 16.21 26.22 -8.13
CA GLY A 67 15.99 25.62 -9.43
C GLY A 67 15.36 24.23 -9.42
N ARG A 68 15.01 23.67 -8.26
CA ARG A 68 14.29 22.40 -8.14
C ARG A 68 12.83 22.62 -7.79
N TYR A 69 11.98 21.83 -8.45
CA TYR A 69 10.54 21.77 -8.24
C TYR A 69 9.92 23.17 -8.09
N ARG A 70 9.50 23.54 -6.87
CA ARG A 70 8.78 24.79 -6.58
C ARG A 70 9.68 26.02 -6.52
N SER A 71 10.98 25.87 -6.34
CA SER A 71 11.90 27.01 -6.17
C SER A 71 12.35 27.62 -7.48
N ASP A 72 12.47 28.95 -7.51
CA ASP A 72 12.99 29.69 -8.66
C ASP A 72 14.51 29.50 -8.82
N GLY A 73 15.05 30.03 -9.91
CA GLY A 73 16.48 30.01 -10.24
C GLY A 73 16.91 28.79 -11.05
N ASP A 74 18.22 28.68 -11.25
CA ASP A 74 18.86 27.61 -12.02
C ASP A 74 19.40 26.51 -11.10
N TRP A 75 19.25 25.27 -11.54
CA TRP A 75 19.71 24.10 -10.78
C TRP A 75 21.19 23.84 -11.02
N SER A 76 21.99 24.00 -9.96
CA SER A 76 23.42 23.68 -9.93
C SER A 76 23.74 22.96 -8.61
N PRO A 77 23.86 21.61 -8.62
CA PRO A 77 24.07 20.85 -7.39
C PRO A 77 25.31 21.31 -6.61
N TYR A 78 25.17 21.54 -5.30
CA TYR A 78 26.23 21.94 -4.36
C TYR A 78 26.79 23.37 -4.55
N GLU A 79 26.09 24.24 -5.27
CA GLU A 79 26.54 25.63 -5.53
C GLU A 79 25.95 26.65 -4.54
N HIS A 80 24.62 26.61 -4.35
CA HIS A 80 23.87 27.69 -3.70
C HIS A 80 23.42 27.34 -2.28
N GLU A 81 23.69 26.12 -1.82
CA GLU A 81 23.18 25.59 -0.56
C GLU A 81 23.57 26.46 0.65
N GLY A 82 24.75 27.06 0.70
CA GLY A 82 25.11 27.98 1.79
C GLY A 82 24.26 29.25 1.80
N ALA A 83 24.37 30.06 0.74
CA ALA A 83 23.75 31.38 0.65
C ALA A 83 22.22 31.34 0.77
N ASP A 84 21.58 30.39 0.06
CA ASP A 84 20.14 30.17 0.14
C ASP A 84 19.72 29.66 1.51
N GLY A 85 20.54 28.83 2.15
CA GLY A 85 20.30 28.32 3.50
C GLY A 85 20.23 29.45 4.51
N ARG A 86 21.19 30.38 4.46
CA ARG A 86 21.20 31.59 5.29
C ARG A 86 19.94 32.43 5.07
N ASP A 87 19.51 32.61 3.83
CA ASP A 87 18.32 33.42 3.51
C ASP A 87 17.05 32.81 4.11
N ILE A 88 16.88 31.48 4.01
CA ILE A 88 15.78 30.76 4.66
C ILE A 88 15.85 30.94 6.19
N LEU A 89 17.03 30.77 6.79
CA LEU A 89 17.19 30.89 8.25
C LEU A 89 16.85 32.29 8.75
N ASP A 90 17.31 33.33 8.05
CA ASP A 90 16.97 34.72 8.38
C ASP A 90 15.47 35.00 8.21
N ARG A 91 14.83 34.38 7.21
CA ARG A 91 13.38 34.48 7.02
C ARG A 91 12.62 33.80 8.15
N LEU A 92 13.00 32.57 8.50
CA LEU A 92 12.37 31.82 9.59
C LEU A 92 12.54 32.54 10.93
N LEU A 93 13.71 33.11 11.21
CA LEU A 93 13.93 33.90 12.42
C LEU A 93 12.98 35.13 12.46
N ARG A 94 12.75 35.81 11.34
CA ARG A 94 11.80 36.94 11.30
C ARG A 94 10.35 36.51 11.49
N GLU A 95 9.95 35.37 10.93
CA GLU A 95 8.59 34.84 11.06
C GLU A 95 8.32 34.25 12.46
N PHE A 96 9.35 33.65 13.07
CA PHE A 96 9.28 32.93 14.34
C PHE A 96 10.41 33.33 15.30
N PRO A 97 10.45 34.59 15.77
CA PRO A 97 11.61 35.18 16.45
C PRO A 97 12.02 34.54 17.79
N ASN A 98 11.15 33.73 18.38
CA ASN A 98 11.38 33.13 19.71
C ASN A 98 11.57 31.61 19.66
N LEU A 99 11.61 31.02 18.47
CA LEU A 99 11.72 29.57 18.32
C LEU A 99 13.14 29.20 17.88
N PRO A 100 13.84 28.31 18.60
CA PRO A 100 15.15 27.80 18.17
C PRO A 100 15.04 27.02 16.85
N LEU A 101 16.11 27.08 16.06
CA LEU A 101 16.23 26.42 14.76
C LEU A 101 17.06 25.13 14.88
N LEU A 102 16.52 24.04 14.37
CA LEU A 102 17.23 22.78 14.18
C LEU A 102 17.43 22.54 12.68
N LEU A 103 18.68 22.27 12.28
CA LEU A 103 18.98 21.91 10.90
C LEU A 103 19.01 20.40 10.77
N PHE A 104 18.22 19.86 9.83
CA PHE A 104 18.07 18.42 9.67
C PHE A 104 18.20 18.01 8.21
N GLY A 105 18.91 16.91 7.95
CA GLY A 105 18.85 16.28 6.64
C GLY A 105 19.64 14.99 6.49
N ALA A 106 19.15 14.13 5.59
CA ALA A 106 19.85 12.94 5.15
C ALA A 106 20.53 13.16 3.79
N SER A 107 21.67 12.53 3.54
CA SER A 107 22.35 12.56 2.23
C SER A 107 22.59 14.02 1.77
N TYR A 108 22.07 14.44 0.61
CA TYR A 108 22.16 15.83 0.12
C TYR A 108 21.54 16.86 1.08
N ALA A 109 20.43 16.53 1.73
CA ALA A 109 19.82 17.44 2.71
C ALA A 109 20.74 17.66 3.92
N GLY A 110 21.57 16.66 4.26
CA GLY A 110 22.61 16.80 5.28
C GLY A 110 23.67 17.83 4.89
N HIS A 111 24.09 17.86 3.62
CA HIS A 111 24.96 18.92 3.10
C HIS A 111 24.30 20.30 3.22
N CYS A 112 23.02 20.41 2.86
CA CYS A 112 22.30 21.67 2.98
C CYS A 112 22.24 22.18 4.42
N ALA A 113 22.08 21.30 5.39
CA ALA A 113 22.08 21.65 6.82
C ALA A 113 23.46 22.19 7.26
N LEU A 114 24.54 21.51 6.89
CA LEU A 114 25.91 21.91 7.25
C LEU A 114 26.31 23.26 6.61
N GLU A 115 26.02 23.44 5.33
CA GLU A 115 26.36 24.68 4.61
C GLU A 115 25.50 25.87 5.05
N ALA A 116 24.22 25.65 5.38
CA ALA A 116 23.38 26.71 5.95
C ALA A 116 23.92 27.19 7.31
N ALA A 117 24.35 26.28 8.19
CA ALA A 117 24.98 26.66 9.45
C ALA A 117 26.28 27.44 9.25
N ARG A 118 27.16 26.95 8.36
CA ARG A 118 28.44 27.60 8.04
C ARG A 118 28.22 29.02 7.53
N GLU A 119 27.30 29.19 6.58
CA GLU A 119 27.03 30.49 5.98
C GLU A 119 26.33 31.47 6.95
N ALA A 120 25.49 30.95 7.85
CA ALA A 120 24.88 31.77 8.90
C ALA A 120 25.94 32.27 9.91
N VAL A 121 26.90 31.44 10.28
CA VAL A 121 28.02 31.86 11.16
C VAL A 121 28.94 32.86 10.47
N GLY A 122 29.16 32.70 9.16
CA GLY A 122 30.14 33.49 8.42
C GLY A 122 31.58 33.08 8.71
N ASP A 123 32.54 33.82 8.17
CA ASP A 123 33.98 33.59 8.39
C ASP A 123 34.62 34.62 9.33
N GLY A 124 33.80 35.49 9.93
CA GLY A 124 34.25 36.55 10.83
C GLY A 124 34.83 37.78 10.13
N THR A 125 34.76 37.85 8.80
CA THR A 125 35.15 39.02 8.01
C THR A 125 33.96 39.94 7.71
N ASP A 126 34.22 41.20 7.38
CA ASP A 126 33.18 42.15 6.91
C ASP A 126 32.50 41.68 5.62
N ALA A 127 33.14 40.80 4.84
CA ALA A 127 32.61 40.29 3.58
C ALA A 127 31.58 39.15 3.77
N ALA A 128 31.69 38.39 4.86
CA ALA A 128 30.75 37.34 5.22
C ALA A 128 30.38 37.43 6.72
N PRO A 129 29.61 38.47 7.11
CA PRO A 129 29.30 38.72 8.51
C PRO A 129 28.38 37.64 9.07
N ARG A 130 28.54 37.35 10.36
CA ARG A 130 27.62 36.49 11.13
C ARG A 130 26.19 37.01 11.03
N SER A 131 25.25 36.13 10.71
CA SER A 131 23.82 36.44 10.63
C SER A 131 23.14 36.35 12.00
N PRO A 132 22.11 37.16 12.30
CA PRO A 132 21.33 37.00 13.53
C PRO A 132 20.70 35.61 13.68
N SER A 133 20.39 34.93 12.57
CA SER A 133 19.88 33.55 12.60
C SER A 133 20.88 32.53 13.13
N ALA A 134 22.19 32.83 13.12
CA ALA A 134 23.21 31.98 13.71
C ALA A 134 22.95 31.75 15.21
N ASP A 135 22.53 32.80 15.93
CA ASP A 135 22.31 32.71 17.37
C ASP A 135 21.04 31.93 17.75
N ALA A 136 20.17 31.67 16.77
CA ALA A 136 18.96 30.88 16.95
C ALA A 136 19.17 29.38 16.63
N ILE A 137 20.30 28.98 16.03
CA ILE A 137 20.58 27.57 15.72
C ILE A 137 20.90 26.82 17.02
N ALA A 138 20.05 25.85 17.36
CA ALA A 138 20.21 25.03 18.56
C ALA A 138 21.00 23.74 18.30
N GLY A 139 21.09 23.28 17.05
CA GLY A 139 21.82 22.07 16.73
C GLY A 139 21.64 21.60 15.29
N ILE A 140 22.46 20.61 14.91
CA ILE A 140 22.51 20.04 13.57
C ILE A 140 22.40 18.52 13.67
N VAL A 141 21.48 17.93 12.90
CA VAL A 141 21.28 16.49 12.82
C VAL A 141 21.43 16.05 11.36
N VAL A 142 22.43 15.22 11.09
CA VAL A 142 22.73 14.71 9.75
C VAL A 142 22.77 13.19 9.72
N LEU A 143 22.19 12.61 8.67
CA LEU A 143 22.15 11.16 8.45
C LEU A 143 22.81 10.82 7.13
N VAL A 144 23.81 9.94 7.14
CA VAL A 144 24.59 9.53 5.97
C VAL A 144 24.91 10.72 5.02
N PRO A 145 25.47 11.84 5.55
CA PRO A 145 25.57 13.09 4.81
C PRO A 145 26.53 13.02 3.62
N ALA A 146 26.06 13.53 2.48
CA ALA A 146 26.87 13.69 1.29
C ALA A 146 27.67 15.01 1.36
N LEU A 147 28.79 15.05 2.10
CA LEU A 147 29.47 16.29 2.50
C LEU A 147 29.75 17.29 1.36
N GLY A 148 30.04 16.80 0.16
CA GLY A 148 30.35 17.65 -0.99
C GLY A 148 30.48 16.85 -2.28
N LEU A 149 30.76 17.56 -3.38
CA LEU A 149 30.91 16.97 -4.71
C LEU A 149 31.93 15.83 -4.71
N ALA A 150 33.13 16.08 -4.18
CA ALA A 150 34.22 15.10 -4.18
C ALA A 150 33.87 13.84 -3.39
N GLU A 151 33.26 13.98 -2.21
CA GLU A 151 32.83 12.86 -1.36
C GLU A 151 31.78 12.00 -2.05
N THR A 152 30.91 12.58 -2.89
CA THR A 152 29.96 11.79 -3.69
C THR A 152 30.58 11.12 -4.92
N ALA A 153 31.70 11.65 -5.41
CA ALA A 153 32.39 11.10 -6.58
C ALA A 153 33.41 10.03 -6.21
N TRP A 154 34.00 10.12 -5.01
CA TRP A 154 35.13 9.31 -4.57
C TRP A 154 34.89 8.74 -3.18
N SER A 155 35.08 7.43 -3.01
CA SER A 155 35.15 6.82 -1.68
C SER A 155 36.36 7.35 -0.90
N ALA A 156 36.40 7.12 0.41
CA ALA A 156 37.47 7.61 1.28
C ALA A 156 38.88 7.07 0.91
N ASP A 157 38.95 5.89 0.30
CA ASP A 157 40.18 5.29 -0.23
C ASP A 157 40.53 5.76 -1.66
N GLY A 158 39.78 6.72 -2.22
CA GLY A 158 40.05 7.34 -3.51
C GLY A 158 39.53 6.58 -4.72
N ARG A 159 38.64 5.60 -4.55
CA ARG A 159 38.01 4.89 -5.67
C ARG A 159 36.82 5.68 -6.23
N PRO A 160 36.64 5.74 -7.55
CA PRO A 160 35.51 6.48 -8.14
C PRO A 160 34.19 5.72 -7.95
N GLN A 161 33.18 6.39 -7.42
CA GLN A 161 31.83 5.84 -7.17
C GLN A 161 30.95 5.89 -8.43
N LEU A 162 31.48 5.40 -9.55
CA LEU A 162 30.92 5.63 -10.90
C LEU A 162 29.44 5.25 -11.03
N ARG A 163 29.04 4.04 -10.62
CA ARG A 163 27.67 3.53 -10.79
C ARG A 163 26.65 4.43 -10.09
N HIS A 164 26.84 4.66 -8.79
CA HIS A 164 25.96 5.53 -8.00
C HIS A 164 25.95 6.96 -8.54
N ARG A 165 27.14 7.49 -8.87
CA ARG A 165 27.29 8.87 -9.28
C ARG A 165 26.68 9.16 -10.64
N ILE A 166 26.79 8.23 -11.60
CA ILE A 166 26.13 8.30 -12.91
C ILE A 166 24.62 8.25 -12.73
N GLY A 167 24.11 7.31 -11.94
CA GLY A 167 22.68 7.15 -11.67
C GLY A 167 22.08 8.41 -11.06
N TRP A 168 22.66 8.91 -9.97
CA TRP A 168 22.18 10.13 -9.32
C TRP A 168 22.29 11.34 -10.24
N TRP A 169 23.41 11.53 -10.96
CA TRP A 169 23.56 12.69 -11.84
C TRP A 169 22.59 12.66 -13.02
N HIS A 170 22.29 11.46 -13.55
CA HIS A 170 21.24 11.29 -14.55
C HIS A 170 19.86 11.68 -13.99
N GLN A 171 19.53 11.16 -12.82
CA GLN A 171 18.19 11.26 -12.26
C GLN A 171 17.92 12.64 -11.62
N HIS A 172 18.88 13.17 -10.87
CA HIS A 172 18.70 14.36 -10.04
C HIS A 172 19.68 15.48 -10.35
N GLY A 173 20.78 15.21 -11.05
CA GLY A 173 21.74 16.24 -11.46
C GLY A 173 21.27 17.11 -12.63
N ARG A 174 20.03 16.90 -13.12
CA ARG A 174 19.54 17.43 -14.38
C ARG A 174 18.17 18.09 -14.21
N GLY A 175 18.10 19.37 -14.56
CA GLY A 175 16.85 20.12 -14.67
C GLY A 175 16.10 20.30 -13.36
N ARG A 176 14.86 20.79 -13.49
CA ARG A 176 13.99 21.19 -12.37
C ARG A 176 13.41 20.01 -11.59
N CYS A 177 13.02 18.96 -12.29
CA CYS A 177 12.41 17.76 -11.72
C CYS A 177 13.29 16.53 -11.95
N ALA A 178 13.15 15.51 -11.11
CA ALA A 178 13.86 14.26 -11.31
C ALA A 178 13.51 13.63 -12.67
N GLN A 179 14.52 13.10 -13.35
CA GLN A 179 14.36 12.28 -14.54
C GLN A 179 14.00 10.84 -14.14
N PRO A 180 13.45 10.02 -15.05
CA PRO A 180 13.39 8.57 -14.85
C PRO A 180 14.78 8.00 -14.55
N ALA A 181 14.84 7.01 -13.66
CA ALA A 181 16.10 6.32 -13.40
C ALA A 181 16.56 5.56 -14.64
N LEU A 182 17.88 5.43 -14.80
CA LEU A 182 18.44 4.53 -15.80
C LEU A 182 18.11 3.09 -15.42
N SER A 183 17.79 2.24 -16.40
CA SER A 183 17.73 0.80 -16.18
C SER A 183 19.10 0.27 -15.75
N ASP A 184 19.14 -0.84 -15.01
CA ASP A 184 20.39 -1.42 -14.54
C ASP A 184 21.35 -1.71 -15.70
N ALA A 185 20.83 -2.26 -16.80
CA ALA A 185 21.63 -2.55 -18.00
C ALA A 185 22.27 -1.29 -18.62
N GLU A 186 21.54 -0.18 -18.67
CA GLU A 186 22.10 1.08 -19.19
C GLU A 186 23.07 1.71 -18.19
N LEU A 187 22.80 1.61 -16.90
CA LEU A 187 23.70 2.09 -15.85
C LEU A 187 25.02 1.29 -15.85
N ASP A 188 24.97 -0.02 -16.02
CA ASP A 188 26.15 -0.88 -16.17
C ASP A 188 26.94 -0.55 -17.42
N ARG A 189 26.26 -0.37 -18.55
CA ARG A 189 26.90 0.06 -19.81
C ARG A 189 27.63 1.38 -19.65
N ARG A 190 26.99 2.39 -19.04
CA ARG A 190 27.63 3.70 -18.79
C ARG A 190 28.76 3.60 -17.80
N THR A 191 28.62 2.78 -16.76
CA THR A 191 29.64 2.55 -15.75
C THR A 191 30.88 1.89 -16.35
N ALA A 192 30.70 0.83 -17.15
CA ALA A 192 31.80 0.18 -17.87
C ALA A 192 32.52 1.17 -18.78
N ARG A 193 31.77 1.95 -19.56
CA ARG A 193 32.35 2.97 -20.45
C ARG A 193 33.10 4.07 -19.70
N ALA A 194 32.58 4.50 -18.55
CA ALA A 194 33.24 5.47 -17.68
C ALA A 194 34.51 4.92 -17.02
N ARG A 195 34.58 3.60 -16.74
CA ARG A 195 35.82 2.93 -16.31
C ARG A 195 36.87 2.91 -17.41
N GLU A 196 36.46 2.65 -18.66
CA GLU A 196 37.37 2.57 -19.81
C GLU A 196 37.91 3.93 -20.27
N ARG A 197 37.03 4.94 -20.39
CA ARG A 197 37.37 6.24 -20.99
C ARG A 197 37.58 7.36 -19.97
N GLY A 198 37.29 7.10 -18.70
CA GLY A 198 37.14 8.12 -17.68
C GLY A 198 35.74 8.75 -17.69
N PRO A 199 35.25 9.21 -16.52
CA PRO A 199 33.86 9.63 -16.36
C PRO A 199 33.51 10.90 -17.14
N ILE A 200 34.44 11.83 -17.31
CA ILE A 200 34.21 13.08 -18.07
C ILE A 200 34.05 12.78 -19.56
N ALA A 201 34.96 11.98 -20.14
CA ALA A 201 34.92 11.66 -21.56
C ALA A 201 33.73 10.77 -21.92
N ALA A 202 33.39 9.80 -21.06
CA ALA A 202 32.24 8.94 -21.28
C ALA A 202 30.91 9.70 -21.32
N ALA A 203 30.79 10.80 -20.56
CA ALA A 203 29.56 11.59 -20.48
C ALA A 203 29.23 12.38 -21.76
N ALA A 204 30.21 12.61 -22.64
CA ALA A 204 30.00 13.34 -23.89
C ALA A 204 28.95 12.66 -24.80
N ASP A 205 28.82 11.34 -24.69
CA ASP A 205 27.94 10.54 -25.54
C ASP A 205 26.55 10.27 -24.90
N TRP A 206 26.25 10.87 -23.75
CA TRP A 206 25.00 10.61 -23.01
C TRP A 206 23.85 11.56 -23.36
N GLY A 207 24.08 12.49 -24.28
CA GLY A 207 23.07 13.48 -24.69
C GLY A 207 22.71 14.48 -23.60
N TRP A 208 23.61 14.75 -22.65
CA TRP A 208 23.38 15.72 -21.59
C TRP A 208 23.59 17.16 -22.08
N PRO A 209 22.76 18.13 -21.62
CA PRO A 209 22.96 19.55 -21.91
C PRO A 209 24.34 20.05 -21.46
N ALA A 210 24.82 21.12 -22.08
CA ALA A 210 26.15 21.68 -21.82
C ALA A 210 26.35 22.09 -20.34
N GLU A 211 25.29 22.57 -19.71
CA GLU A 211 25.25 22.97 -18.30
C GLU A 211 25.40 21.74 -17.39
N THR A 212 24.71 20.64 -17.73
CA THR A 212 24.83 19.37 -17.01
C THR A 212 26.24 18.79 -17.14
N LEU A 213 26.84 18.85 -18.33
CA LEU A 213 28.21 18.40 -18.57
C LEU A 213 29.23 19.26 -17.82
N THR A 214 28.96 20.57 -17.69
CA THR A 214 29.80 21.48 -16.91
C THR A 214 29.76 21.13 -15.42
N GLY A 215 28.58 20.90 -14.86
CA GLY A 215 28.44 20.42 -13.48
C GLY A 215 29.08 19.05 -13.27
N TRP A 216 28.96 18.14 -14.24
CA TRP A 216 29.62 16.83 -14.20
C TRP A 216 31.15 16.95 -14.21
N ARG A 217 31.73 17.87 -14.99
CA ARG A 217 33.18 18.15 -14.92
C ARG A 217 33.58 18.69 -13.56
N ARG A 218 32.81 19.66 -13.03
CA ARG A 218 33.04 20.26 -11.71
C ARG A 218 33.07 19.20 -10.61
N LEU A 219 32.14 18.24 -10.66
CA LEU A 219 32.10 17.12 -9.73
C LEU A 219 33.42 16.34 -9.70
N TRP A 220 33.93 15.92 -10.87
CA TRP A 220 35.13 15.08 -10.95
C TRP A 220 36.43 15.85 -10.72
N SER A 221 36.40 17.20 -10.78
CA SER A 221 37.53 18.07 -10.42
C SER A 221 37.44 18.64 -9.00
N ALA A 222 36.37 18.34 -8.26
CA ALA A 222 36.17 18.90 -6.92
C ALA A 222 37.21 18.35 -5.94
N GLN A 223 37.63 19.21 -5.01
CA GLN A 223 38.49 18.81 -3.90
C GLN A 223 37.65 18.27 -2.74
N ARG A 224 38.21 17.33 -1.99
CA ARG A 224 37.59 16.86 -0.75
C ARG A 224 37.52 17.97 0.27
N ILE A 225 36.43 18.00 1.02
CA ILE A 225 36.21 18.91 2.13
C ILE A 225 37.04 18.41 3.33
N ASP A 226 37.89 19.30 3.82
CA ASP A 226 38.46 19.21 5.17
C ASP A 226 37.47 19.82 6.17
N PRO A 227 36.81 19.00 7.04
CA PRO A 227 35.82 19.53 7.96
C PRO A 227 36.38 20.56 8.95
N ARG A 228 37.66 20.46 9.35
CA ARG A 228 38.26 21.44 10.27
C ARG A 228 38.37 22.80 9.62
N ALA A 229 38.87 22.84 8.38
CA ALA A 229 39.02 24.07 7.63
C ALA A 229 37.66 24.64 7.20
N ARG A 230 36.75 23.78 6.74
CA ARG A 230 35.45 24.19 6.19
C ARG A 230 34.48 24.68 7.26
N TYR A 231 34.41 24.00 8.41
CA TYR A 231 33.41 24.25 9.45
C TYR A 231 34.02 24.84 10.72
N GLY A 232 35.29 25.24 10.73
CA GLY A 232 36.02 25.78 11.89
C GLY A 232 35.22 26.75 12.80
N PRO A 233 34.46 27.71 12.24
CA PRO A 233 33.64 28.63 13.04
C PRO A 233 32.33 28.04 13.63
N VAL A 234 31.93 26.83 13.23
CA VAL A 234 30.62 26.24 13.54
C VAL A 234 30.70 25.40 14.81
N GLU A 235 30.26 25.97 15.92
CA GLU A 235 30.38 25.37 17.27
C GLU A 235 29.09 24.70 17.78
N TYR A 236 28.03 24.62 16.96
CA TYR A 236 26.76 24.00 17.37
C TYR A 236 26.91 22.51 17.68
N PRO A 237 26.08 21.95 18.58
CA PRO A 237 26.00 20.51 18.78
C PRO A 237 25.67 19.78 17.48
N LEU A 238 26.43 18.73 17.15
CA LEU A 238 26.23 17.88 15.98
C LEU A 238 25.83 16.45 16.37
N LEU A 239 24.72 15.96 15.83
CA LEU A 239 24.40 14.53 15.77
C LEU A 239 24.65 14.02 14.35
N ALA A 240 25.61 13.12 14.20
CA ALA A 240 25.96 12.51 12.92
C ALA A 240 25.64 11.01 12.97
N ILE A 241 24.84 10.54 12.02
CA ILE A 241 24.45 9.12 11.93
C ILE A 241 25.11 8.53 10.68
N ASP A 242 26.05 7.60 10.86
CA ASP A 242 26.63 6.78 9.80
C ASP A 242 25.93 5.41 9.72
N GLY A 243 26.37 4.53 8.82
CA GLY A 243 25.95 3.13 8.74
C GLY A 243 27.12 2.25 8.30
N ASP A 244 27.20 1.01 8.81
CA ASP A 244 28.31 0.10 8.52
C ASP A 244 28.44 -0.25 7.03
N ASP A 245 27.31 -0.30 6.31
CA ASP A 245 27.26 -0.56 4.87
C ASP A 245 27.07 0.72 4.04
N ASP A 246 27.19 1.89 4.65
CA ASP A 246 27.04 3.18 3.96
C ASP A 246 28.35 3.66 3.35
N PHE A 247 28.29 4.11 2.10
CA PHE A 247 29.47 4.58 1.37
C PHE A 247 29.96 5.97 1.80
N PHE A 248 29.20 6.71 2.63
CA PHE A 248 29.66 7.93 3.32
C PHE A 248 30.09 7.68 4.76
N ARG A 249 30.19 6.43 5.23
CA ARG A 249 30.57 6.11 6.61
C ARG A 249 31.83 6.81 7.08
N GLU A 250 32.91 6.69 6.31
CA GLU A 250 34.21 7.30 6.65
C GLU A 250 34.18 8.83 6.60
N ASP A 251 33.41 9.41 5.67
CA ASP A 251 33.21 10.85 5.59
C ASP A 251 32.40 11.38 6.80
N THR A 252 31.38 10.63 7.22
CA THR A 252 30.55 10.95 8.39
C THR A 252 31.34 10.85 9.69
N ALA A 253 32.15 9.80 9.83
CA ALA A 253 33.08 9.65 10.97
C ALA A 253 34.14 10.76 10.98
N ARG A 254 34.69 11.14 9.82
CA ARG A 254 35.61 12.28 9.69
C ARG A 254 34.94 13.59 10.12
N LEU A 255 33.73 13.86 9.63
CA LEU A 255 32.95 15.04 10.04
C LEU A 255 32.79 15.09 11.56
N ALA A 256 32.27 14.01 12.17
CA ALA A 256 32.01 13.97 13.60
C ALA A 256 33.29 14.15 14.42
N ARG A 257 34.40 13.50 14.02
CA ARG A 257 35.70 13.61 14.70
C ARG A 257 36.26 15.03 14.64
N ASP A 258 36.15 15.68 13.50
CA ASP A 258 36.82 16.95 13.21
C ASP A 258 35.91 18.19 13.42
N TRP A 259 34.66 17.98 13.86
CA TRP A 259 33.67 19.04 14.13
C TRP A 259 34.06 19.98 15.29
N PRO A 260 34.11 21.30 15.14
CA PRO A 260 34.60 22.17 16.23
C PRO A 260 33.77 22.12 17.53
N GLY A 261 32.44 22.04 17.40
CA GLY A 261 31.51 21.93 18.53
C GLY A 261 31.43 20.54 19.16
N PRO A 262 30.54 20.33 20.15
CA PRO A 262 30.18 18.99 20.64
C PRO A 262 29.68 18.10 19.49
N SER A 263 30.11 16.85 19.43
CA SER A 263 29.58 15.91 18.43
C SER A 263 29.29 14.52 19.01
N HIS A 264 28.22 13.93 18.48
CA HIS A 264 27.81 12.56 18.75
C HIS A 264 27.71 11.77 17.44
N LEU A 265 28.49 10.69 17.33
CA LEU A 265 28.43 9.77 16.20
C LEU A 265 27.54 8.57 16.53
N VAL A 266 26.62 8.21 15.65
CA VAL A 266 25.77 7.02 15.80
C VAL A 266 26.08 6.08 14.66
N SER A 267 26.34 4.82 15.01
CA SER A 267 26.67 3.76 14.06
C SER A 267 25.85 2.51 14.29
N GLY A 268 25.64 1.75 13.23
CA GLY A 268 25.07 0.42 13.32
C GLY A 268 24.90 -0.23 11.95
N PRO A 269 24.29 -1.42 11.93
CA PRO A 269 24.37 -2.34 10.82
C PRO A 269 23.34 -2.01 9.75
N TRP A 270 23.45 -0.82 9.17
CA TRP A 270 22.62 -0.32 8.08
C TRP A 270 23.47 0.37 7.01
N GLY A 271 22.91 0.50 5.82
CA GLY A 271 23.53 1.26 4.71
C GLY A 271 22.92 2.64 4.51
N HIS A 272 23.00 3.16 3.29
CA HIS A 272 22.50 4.50 2.92
C HIS A 272 20.99 4.71 3.18
N GLY A 273 20.21 3.62 3.15
CA GLY A 273 18.79 3.61 3.49
C GLY A 273 18.50 3.61 4.99
N LEU A 274 19.51 3.77 5.85
CA LEU A 274 19.41 3.68 7.31
C LEU A 274 18.74 2.37 7.76
N VAL A 275 18.12 2.35 8.94
CA VAL A 275 17.47 1.15 9.50
C VAL A 275 16.43 0.55 8.54
N SER A 276 15.74 1.35 7.74
CA SER A 276 14.80 0.86 6.71
C SER A 276 15.48 0.05 5.60
N GLY A 277 16.77 0.26 5.35
CA GLY A 277 17.55 -0.43 4.32
C GLY A 277 18.22 -1.73 4.79
N ILE A 278 18.10 -2.12 6.07
CA ILE A 278 18.67 -3.38 6.59
C ILE A 278 17.89 -4.55 5.98
N PRO A 279 18.50 -5.45 5.19
CA PRO A 279 17.77 -6.58 4.57
C PRO A 279 17.28 -7.61 5.59
N ASP A 280 18.08 -7.85 6.64
CA ASP A 280 17.77 -8.76 7.75
C ASP A 280 16.67 -8.15 8.65
N GLU A 281 15.49 -8.76 8.61
CA GLU A 281 14.31 -8.31 9.36
C GLU A 281 14.47 -8.48 10.88
N ASP A 282 15.11 -9.56 11.34
CA ASP A 282 15.37 -9.81 12.76
C ASP A 282 16.34 -8.76 13.30
N LEU A 283 17.36 -8.40 12.52
CA LEU A 283 18.26 -7.32 12.86
C LEU A 283 17.54 -5.96 12.89
N ARG A 284 16.68 -5.69 11.90
CA ARG A 284 15.87 -4.47 11.87
C ARG A 284 14.94 -4.37 13.08
N ALA A 285 14.31 -5.48 13.48
CA ALA A 285 13.46 -5.58 14.66
C ALA A 285 14.25 -5.36 15.96
N ARG A 286 15.44 -5.95 16.08
CA ARG A 286 16.36 -5.74 17.21
C ARG A 286 16.77 -4.27 17.36
N VAL A 287 17.06 -3.58 16.25
CA VAL A 287 17.37 -2.14 16.29
C VAL A 287 16.17 -1.34 16.82
N ARG A 288 14.95 -1.69 16.40
CA ARG A 288 13.72 -1.01 16.87
C ARG A 288 13.36 -1.29 18.31
N SER A 289 13.48 -2.53 18.77
CA SER A 289 13.20 -2.90 20.16
C SER A 289 14.15 -2.19 21.13
N ALA A 290 15.36 -1.89 20.68
CA ALA A 290 16.33 -1.06 21.40
C ALA A 290 16.06 0.47 21.29
N GLY A 291 14.91 0.90 20.77
CA GLY A 291 14.50 2.30 20.64
C GLY A 291 14.83 2.97 19.29
N GLY A 292 15.57 2.27 18.41
CA GLY A 292 15.93 2.74 17.07
C GLY A 292 16.71 4.06 17.04
N LEU A 293 16.89 4.61 15.83
CA LEU A 293 17.51 5.93 15.66
C LEU A 293 16.67 7.07 16.27
N GLY A 294 15.34 6.92 16.29
CA GLY A 294 14.43 7.88 16.89
C GLY A 294 14.72 8.11 18.38
N GLY A 295 14.92 7.03 19.15
CA GLY A 295 15.28 7.13 20.57
C GLY A 295 16.61 7.85 20.82
N ILE A 296 17.59 7.67 19.94
CA ILE A 296 18.88 8.39 20.04
C ILE A 296 18.69 9.88 19.70
N ILE A 297 17.93 10.20 18.65
CA ILE A 297 17.60 11.58 18.28
C ILE A 297 16.85 12.27 19.43
N ASP A 298 15.85 11.62 20.01
CA ASP A 298 15.03 12.18 21.09
C ASP A 298 15.85 12.44 22.36
N ALA A 299 16.75 11.52 22.72
CA ALA A 299 17.65 11.70 23.85
C ALA A 299 18.67 12.84 23.61
N TRP A 300 19.23 12.94 22.40
CA TRP A 300 20.15 14.00 22.02
C TRP A 300 19.45 15.38 22.04
N LEU A 301 18.23 15.45 21.51
CA LEU A 301 17.40 16.66 21.57
C LEU A 301 17.14 17.07 23.01
N GLY A 302 16.84 16.11 23.91
CA GLY A 302 16.55 16.42 25.31
C GLY A 302 17.66 17.18 26.03
N ILE A 303 18.92 16.91 25.68
CA ILE A 303 20.11 17.56 26.25
C ILE A 303 20.34 18.94 25.64
N HIS A 304 20.29 19.03 24.32
CA HIS A 304 20.75 20.23 23.59
C HIS A 304 19.62 21.24 23.30
N THR A 305 18.36 20.82 23.41
CA THR A 305 17.17 21.67 23.17
C THR A 305 16.28 21.83 24.41
N ALA A 306 16.71 21.32 25.57
CA ALA A 306 16.06 21.44 26.88
C ALA A 306 14.62 20.86 26.96
N ARG A 307 14.42 19.60 26.55
CA ARG A 307 13.13 18.88 26.65
C ARG A 307 13.24 17.54 27.38
N GLY A 308 12.37 17.33 28.37
CA GLY A 308 12.15 16.03 29.04
C GLY A 308 13.21 15.65 30.08
N SER A 309 12.95 14.57 30.83
CA SER A 309 13.96 13.95 31.68
C SER A 309 14.83 13.04 30.82
N PRO A 310 16.13 13.36 30.64
CA PRO A 310 16.98 12.60 29.73
C PRO A 310 17.26 11.20 30.32
N PRO A 311 17.25 10.13 29.49
CA PRO A 311 17.44 8.76 29.97
C PRO A 311 18.84 8.56 30.57
N PRO A 312 19.04 7.63 31.53
CA PRO A 312 20.28 7.54 32.32
C PRO A 312 21.60 7.49 31.52
N TRP A 313 21.59 6.93 30.30
CA TRP A 313 22.78 6.85 29.44
C TRP A 313 23.26 8.22 28.92
N THR A 314 22.42 9.26 28.96
CA THR A 314 22.80 10.62 28.53
C THR A 314 23.87 11.26 29.40
N ALA A 315 24.20 10.68 30.55
CA ALA A 315 25.40 11.04 31.32
C ALA A 315 26.70 10.92 30.48
N ALA A 316 26.68 10.14 29.39
CA ALA A 316 27.76 10.01 28.42
C ALA A 316 27.85 11.19 27.41
N LEU A 317 26.84 12.06 27.33
CA LEU A 317 26.71 13.17 26.37
C LEU A 317 26.92 14.55 27.05
N PRO A 318 28.15 14.94 27.45
CA PRO A 318 28.36 16.25 28.07
C PRO A 318 28.26 17.37 27.02
N PRO A 319 27.55 18.48 27.31
CA PRO A 319 27.36 19.61 26.40
C PRO A 319 28.59 20.52 26.26
N THR A 320 29.77 20.09 26.69
CA THR A 320 30.99 20.90 26.67
C THR A 320 31.62 20.96 25.27
N PRO A 321 32.06 22.13 24.78
CA PRO A 321 32.79 22.25 23.51
C PRO A 321 33.97 21.27 23.40
N GLY A 322 34.17 20.69 22.22
CA GLY A 322 35.18 19.67 21.96
C GLY A 322 34.86 18.27 22.52
N SER A 323 33.70 18.05 23.14
CA SER A 323 33.29 16.71 23.56
C SER A 323 32.96 15.81 22.37
N ARG A 324 33.37 14.55 22.49
CA ARG A 324 33.12 13.48 21.52
C ARG A 324 32.50 12.31 22.22
N SER A 325 31.45 11.79 21.60
CA SER A 325 30.75 10.61 22.09
C SER A 325 30.26 9.78 20.90
N ARG A 326 30.04 8.49 21.14
CA ARG A 326 29.53 7.58 20.13
C ARG A 326 28.48 6.64 20.71
N SER A 327 27.46 6.34 19.91
CA SER A 327 26.53 5.24 20.15
C SER A 327 26.69 4.20 19.03
N VAL A 328 26.93 2.95 19.39
CA VAL A 328 27.05 1.84 18.43
C VAL A 328 26.00 0.80 18.77
N PHE A 329 25.19 0.42 17.79
CA PHE A 329 24.26 -0.68 17.96
C PHE A 329 24.98 -2.02 17.82
N ASP A 330 24.87 -2.89 18.84
CA ASP A 330 25.37 -4.26 18.78
C ASP A 330 24.29 -5.20 18.24
N PRO A 331 24.45 -5.73 17.01
CA PRO A 331 23.47 -6.62 16.39
C PRO A 331 23.28 -7.92 17.19
N ALA A 332 24.34 -8.44 17.81
CA ALA A 332 24.28 -9.71 18.53
C ALA A 332 23.56 -9.56 19.88
N ALA A 333 23.87 -8.50 20.62
CA ALA A 333 23.27 -8.23 21.93
C ALA A 333 21.91 -7.52 21.87
N ALA A 334 21.54 -6.95 20.71
CA ALA A 334 20.35 -6.10 20.54
C ALA A 334 20.33 -4.89 21.47
N THR A 335 21.50 -4.29 21.73
CA THR A 335 21.67 -3.19 22.68
C THR A 335 22.53 -2.07 22.09
N TRP A 336 22.31 -0.84 22.56
CA TRP A 336 23.20 0.28 22.28
C TRP A 336 24.37 0.31 23.26
N HIS A 337 25.58 0.44 22.73
CA HIS A 337 26.78 0.77 23.50
C HIS A 337 27.05 2.26 23.36
N HIS A 338 27.14 2.97 24.49
CA HIS A 338 27.36 4.41 24.54
C HIS A 338 28.71 4.70 25.17
N GLU A 339 29.59 5.39 24.44
CA GLU A 339 30.95 5.65 24.88
C GLU A 339 31.31 7.12 24.77
N ARG A 340 32.07 7.61 25.75
CA ARG A 340 32.78 8.88 25.63
C ARG A 340 34.12 8.61 24.97
N SER A 341 34.39 9.25 23.85
CA SER A 341 35.72 9.20 23.25
C SER A 341 36.61 10.22 23.97
N ALA A 342 37.77 9.79 24.47
CA ALA A 342 38.76 10.72 25.00
C ALA A 342 39.14 11.76 23.92
N PRO A 343 39.44 13.02 24.27
CA PRO A 343 40.03 13.95 23.32
C PRO A 343 41.40 13.38 22.91
N MET A 344 41.45 12.71 21.76
CA MET A 344 42.70 12.18 21.24
C MET A 344 43.58 13.34 20.81
N THR A 345 44.64 13.60 21.58
CA THR A 345 45.87 14.16 21.04
C THR A 345 46.35 13.25 19.91
N ALA A 346 46.57 13.82 18.72
CA ALA A 346 47.13 13.11 17.57
C ALA A 346 48.39 12.34 17.98
N PRO A 347 48.56 11.06 17.56
CA PRO A 347 49.50 10.84 16.45
C PRO A 347 49.35 9.52 15.64
N THR A 348 50.00 9.58 14.45
CA THR A 348 50.79 8.55 13.72
C THR A 348 50.19 7.23 13.21
N SER A 349 50.38 7.08 11.90
CA SER A 349 50.31 5.90 11.04
C SER A 349 51.15 4.71 11.49
N ALA A 350 50.55 3.51 11.46
CA ALA A 350 51.25 2.26 11.14
C ALA A 350 50.25 1.25 10.51
N PRO A 351 50.65 0.49 9.47
CA PRO A 351 49.75 -0.42 8.75
C PRO A 351 49.70 -1.82 9.39
N ARG A 352 48.54 -2.49 9.31
CA ARG A 352 48.38 -3.93 9.61
C ARG A 352 48.17 -4.75 8.32
N PRO A 353 48.51 -6.05 8.32
CA PRO A 353 48.95 -6.81 7.16
C PRO A 353 47.79 -7.37 6.32
N PRO A 354 48.07 -7.84 5.09
CA PRO A 354 47.06 -8.40 4.21
C PRO A 354 46.58 -9.76 4.70
N HIS A 355 45.27 -9.99 4.68
CA HIS A 355 44.71 -11.35 4.72
C HIS A 355 44.67 -11.91 3.29
N PRO A 356 45.22 -13.12 3.06
CA PRO A 356 45.15 -13.79 1.77
C PRO A 356 43.81 -14.52 1.63
N GLY A 357 43.23 -14.47 0.43
CA GLY A 357 42.10 -15.31 0.07
C GLY A 357 41.19 -14.70 -0.98
N ASP A 358 41.72 -14.53 -2.19
CA ASP A 358 40.88 -14.40 -3.38
C ASP A 358 39.99 -15.64 -3.51
N ALA A 359 38.68 -15.43 -3.39
CA ALA A 359 37.69 -16.24 -4.08
C ALA A 359 36.77 -15.26 -4.80
N ALA A 360 36.80 -15.31 -6.13
CA ALA A 360 35.88 -14.57 -6.98
C ALA A 360 34.43 -14.91 -6.59
N PRO A 361 33.49 -13.95 -6.56
CA PRO A 361 32.10 -14.31 -6.50
C PRO A 361 31.75 -15.03 -7.79
N GLU A 362 31.31 -16.28 -7.62
CA GLU A 362 30.71 -17.09 -8.67
C GLU A 362 29.59 -16.31 -9.36
N GLN A 363 29.43 -16.58 -10.64
CA GLN A 363 28.41 -16.06 -11.52
C GLN A 363 27.01 -16.28 -10.91
N ASP A 364 26.29 -15.21 -10.58
CA ASP A 364 24.91 -15.31 -10.12
C ASP A 364 24.01 -15.87 -11.24
N ALA A 365 23.46 -17.04 -10.95
CA ALA A 365 22.33 -17.66 -11.62
C ALA A 365 21.07 -16.76 -11.53
N PRO A 366 20.03 -16.94 -12.38
CA PRO A 366 18.87 -16.05 -12.44
C PRO A 366 18.18 -15.88 -11.09
N ALA A 367 17.86 -14.63 -10.73
CA ALA A 367 17.21 -14.25 -9.48
C ALA A 367 15.99 -15.12 -9.20
N GLY A 368 16.04 -15.90 -8.13
CA GLY A 368 14.93 -16.77 -7.72
C GLY A 368 13.67 -15.98 -7.38
N THR A 369 12.52 -16.57 -7.65
CA THR A 369 11.20 -16.06 -7.25
C THR A 369 11.11 -15.95 -5.72
N LEU A 370 10.67 -14.80 -5.19
CA LEU A 370 10.49 -14.60 -3.74
C LEU A 370 9.29 -15.39 -3.21
N PRO A 371 9.29 -15.94 -1.98
CA PRO A 371 8.10 -16.58 -1.42
C PRO A 371 6.97 -15.57 -1.18
N ALA A 372 5.72 -16.05 -1.08
CA ALA A 372 4.56 -15.19 -0.80
C ALA A 372 4.70 -14.44 0.54
N GLU A 373 5.37 -15.08 1.51
CA GLU A 373 5.69 -14.55 2.82
C GLU A 373 6.56 -13.27 2.74
N ALA A 374 7.32 -13.09 1.66
CA ALA A 374 8.10 -11.87 1.44
C ALA A 374 7.22 -10.62 1.25
N LEU A 375 5.92 -10.79 0.99
CA LEU A 375 4.94 -9.69 0.94
C LEU A 375 4.47 -9.27 2.34
N VAL A 376 4.77 -10.07 3.38
CA VAL A 376 4.41 -9.79 4.77
C VAL A 376 5.59 -9.16 5.50
N ASP A 377 5.56 -7.84 5.66
CA ASP A 377 6.57 -7.10 6.43
C ASP A 377 5.89 -5.86 7.05
N PRO A 378 6.10 -5.59 8.35
CA PRO A 378 5.43 -4.53 9.08
C PRO A 378 5.85 -3.12 8.68
N GLU A 379 6.61 -2.90 7.62
CA GLU A 379 7.13 -1.62 7.14
C GLU A 379 7.09 -1.43 5.63
N CYS A 380 7.48 -2.46 4.89
CA CYS A 380 7.61 -2.45 3.44
C CYS A 380 6.72 -3.50 2.77
N GLY A 381 6.11 -4.39 3.55
CA GLY A 381 5.20 -5.40 3.03
C GLY A 381 3.91 -4.78 2.51
N ILE A 382 3.39 -5.36 1.43
CA ILE A 382 2.00 -5.14 0.99
C ILE A 382 1.06 -5.55 2.12
N ILE A 383 1.41 -6.62 2.85
CA ILE A 383 0.78 -7.04 4.08
C ILE A 383 1.68 -6.63 5.26
N ARG A 384 1.19 -5.78 6.15
CA ARG A 384 1.92 -5.27 7.32
C ARG A 384 2.01 -6.29 8.45
N SER A 385 0.97 -7.09 8.65
CA SER A 385 1.01 -8.19 9.61
C SER A 385 -0.13 -9.14 9.36
N VAL A 386 0.07 -10.41 9.70
CA VAL A 386 -1.01 -11.40 9.73
C VAL A 386 -1.15 -11.92 11.15
N ARG A 387 -2.32 -11.78 11.76
CA ARG A 387 -2.55 -12.08 13.18
C ARG A 387 -3.78 -12.97 13.37
N PRO A 388 -3.75 -13.93 14.30
CA PRO A 388 -4.94 -14.70 14.66
C PRO A 388 -5.99 -13.79 15.30
N ILE A 389 -7.26 -14.02 14.96
CA ILE A 389 -8.40 -13.39 15.60
C ILE A 389 -8.87 -14.29 16.75
N PRO A 390 -9.18 -13.73 17.94
CA PRO A 390 -9.80 -14.49 19.01
C PRO A 390 -11.08 -15.18 18.53
N ARG A 391 -11.13 -16.50 18.70
CA ARG A 391 -12.31 -17.29 18.36
C ARG A 391 -13.49 -16.87 19.26
N PRO A 392 -14.65 -16.49 18.70
CA PRO A 392 -15.82 -16.14 19.49
C PRO A 392 -16.42 -17.37 20.18
N ALA A 393 -17.09 -17.14 21.31
CA ALA A 393 -17.83 -18.19 22.02
C ALA A 393 -18.90 -18.82 21.10
N GLY A 394 -19.03 -20.14 21.11
CA GLY A 394 -19.95 -20.91 20.26
C GLY A 394 -19.40 -21.31 18.88
N ALA A 395 -18.26 -20.74 18.46
CA ALA A 395 -17.57 -21.18 17.24
C ALA A 395 -16.94 -22.57 17.42
N PRO A 396 -16.88 -23.41 16.38
CA PRO A 396 -16.16 -24.68 16.45
C PRO A 396 -14.69 -24.50 16.85
N PRO A 397 -14.10 -25.39 17.69
CA PRO A 397 -12.69 -25.34 18.06
C PRO A 397 -11.71 -25.50 16.89
N SER A 398 -12.15 -26.07 15.77
CA SER A 398 -11.37 -26.16 14.54
C SER A 398 -11.34 -24.83 13.77
N TYR A 399 -12.31 -23.93 13.96
CA TYR A 399 -12.38 -22.67 13.22
C TYR A 399 -11.21 -21.77 13.57
N LEU A 400 -10.42 -21.43 12.55
CA LEU A 400 -9.31 -20.50 12.61
C LEU A 400 -9.59 -19.32 11.69
N ALA A 401 -9.31 -18.13 12.19
CA ALA A 401 -9.37 -16.90 11.41
C ALA A 401 -8.10 -16.09 11.67
N LEU A 402 -7.46 -15.63 10.61
CA LEU A 402 -6.36 -14.69 10.64
C LEU A 402 -6.77 -13.42 9.89
N THR A 403 -6.35 -12.27 10.39
CA THR A 403 -6.48 -10.99 9.70
C THR A 403 -5.13 -10.54 9.18
N ALA A 404 -5.09 -10.13 7.91
CA ALA A 404 -3.98 -9.45 7.30
C ALA A 404 -4.24 -7.94 7.34
N ALA A 405 -3.37 -7.18 7.99
CA ALA A 405 -3.35 -5.73 7.88
C ALA A 405 -2.65 -5.36 6.57
N VAL A 406 -3.37 -4.80 5.60
CA VAL A 406 -2.84 -4.41 4.29
C VAL A 406 -2.29 -2.98 4.36
N ALA A 407 -1.17 -2.73 3.68
CA ALA A 407 -0.54 -1.42 3.63
C ALA A 407 -1.47 -0.37 3.01
N ASP A 408 -1.40 0.86 3.51
CA ASP A 408 -2.23 1.96 3.00
C ASP A 408 -1.65 2.51 1.69
N ALA A 409 -2.00 1.87 0.58
CA ALA A 409 -1.54 2.22 -0.77
C ALA A 409 -1.99 3.61 -1.23
N ARG A 410 -2.97 4.24 -0.55
CA ARG A 410 -3.42 5.62 -0.82
C ARG A 410 -2.31 6.65 -0.59
N ARG A 411 -1.25 6.28 0.14
CA ARG A 411 -0.05 7.12 0.29
C ARG A 411 0.77 7.25 -1.01
N LEU A 412 0.59 6.32 -1.95
CA LEU A 412 1.30 6.26 -3.23
C LEU A 412 0.50 6.91 -4.38
N GLY A 413 -0.78 7.23 -4.17
CA GLY A 413 -1.68 7.79 -5.18
C GLY A 413 -3.13 7.46 -4.90
N GLU A 414 -4.01 7.60 -5.90
CA GLU A 414 -5.43 7.21 -5.78
C GLU A 414 -5.62 5.69 -5.89
N TRP A 415 -5.11 4.98 -4.90
CA TRP A 415 -5.11 3.53 -4.79
C TRP A 415 -5.80 3.10 -3.48
N PRO A 416 -7.14 3.14 -3.42
CA PRO A 416 -7.91 2.83 -2.21
C PRO A 416 -8.11 1.32 -2.04
N ALA A 417 -7.00 0.59 -1.85
CA ALA A 417 -7.07 -0.82 -1.48
C ALA A 417 -7.62 -1.00 -0.06
N ASP A 418 -8.37 -2.08 0.16
CA ASP A 418 -8.85 -2.47 1.48
C ASP A 418 -7.65 -2.64 2.42
N ARG A 419 -7.77 -2.12 3.65
CA ARG A 419 -6.67 -2.09 4.63
C ARG A 419 -6.61 -3.32 5.52
N VAL A 420 -7.59 -4.19 5.38
CA VAL A 420 -7.75 -5.40 6.16
C VAL A 420 -8.29 -6.47 5.22
N SER A 421 -7.68 -7.65 5.24
CA SER A 421 -8.21 -8.87 4.64
C SER A 421 -8.27 -9.99 5.69
N LEU A 422 -9.01 -11.04 5.38
CA LEU A 422 -9.23 -12.17 6.27
C LEU A 422 -8.81 -13.47 5.60
N GLY A 423 -8.47 -14.47 6.40
CA GLY A 423 -8.21 -15.81 5.92
C GLY A 423 -8.69 -16.81 6.96
N THR A 424 -9.46 -17.80 6.51
CA THR A 424 -10.13 -18.76 7.37
C THR A 424 -9.80 -20.19 6.97
N SER A 425 -9.86 -21.10 7.94
CA SER A 425 -9.73 -22.54 7.72
C SER A 425 -10.36 -23.34 8.86
N PHE A 426 -10.48 -24.65 8.65
CA PHE A 426 -10.68 -25.61 9.73
C PHE A 426 -9.33 -26.28 10.05
N ALA A 427 -8.82 -26.05 11.26
CA ALA A 427 -7.64 -26.65 11.86
C ALA A 427 -6.32 -26.54 11.07
N ASP A 428 -6.26 -25.69 10.04
CA ASP A 428 -5.08 -25.47 9.19
C ASP A 428 -4.63 -24.01 9.25
N ALA A 429 -3.72 -23.69 10.19
CA ALA A 429 -3.25 -22.34 10.40
C ALA A 429 -2.47 -21.78 9.20
N ASP A 430 -1.76 -22.64 8.47
CA ASP A 430 -0.98 -22.24 7.30
C ASP A 430 -1.92 -21.87 6.15
N GLN A 431 -2.94 -22.69 5.89
CA GLN A 431 -3.97 -22.36 4.90
C GLN A 431 -4.66 -21.03 5.22
N ALA A 432 -5.07 -20.82 6.47
CA ALA A 432 -5.72 -19.57 6.87
C ALA A 432 -4.77 -18.36 6.74
N ARG A 433 -3.48 -18.54 7.04
CA ARG A 433 -2.45 -17.50 6.85
C ARG A 433 -2.27 -17.15 5.39
N ILE A 434 -2.11 -18.15 4.52
CA ILE A 434 -1.89 -17.94 3.08
C ILE A 434 -3.14 -17.32 2.45
N ALA A 435 -4.35 -17.73 2.87
CA ALA A 435 -5.60 -17.12 2.43
C ALA A 435 -5.66 -15.62 2.77
N ALA A 436 -5.30 -15.24 4.01
CA ALA A 436 -5.29 -13.84 4.43
C ALA A 436 -4.31 -12.98 3.60
N ILE A 437 -3.13 -13.52 3.29
CA ILE A 437 -2.13 -12.86 2.44
C ILE A 437 -2.66 -12.73 1.01
N ALA A 438 -3.16 -13.83 0.43
CA ALA A 438 -3.63 -13.89 -0.95
C ALA A 438 -4.81 -12.94 -1.19
N GLU A 439 -5.75 -12.86 -0.25
CA GLU A 439 -6.88 -11.91 -0.30
C GLU A 439 -6.39 -10.46 -0.19
N GLY A 440 -5.45 -10.17 0.72
CA GLY A 440 -4.90 -8.81 0.84
C GLY A 440 -4.15 -8.36 -0.43
N VAL A 441 -3.41 -9.26 -1.05
CA VAL A 441 -2.73 -9.04 -2.34
C VAL A 441 -3.73 -8.87 -3.48
N GLU A 442 -4.83 -9.63 -3.49
CA GLU A 442 -5.91 -9.49 -4.45
C GLU A 442 -6.52 -8.09 -4.40
N ARG A 443 -6.84 -7.59 -3.20
CA ARG A 443 -7.39 -6.24 -3.00
C ARG A 443 -6.38 -5.16 -3.31
N TYR A 444 -5.10 -5.37 -3.04
CA TYR A 444 -4.04 -4.46 -3.44
C TYR A 444 -3.98 -4.33 -4.96
N CYS A 445 -3.72 -5.42 -5.68
CA CYS A 445 -3.62 -5.42 -7.14
C CYS A 445 -4.91 -4.95 -7.83
N GLY A 446 -6.08 -5.43 -7.38
CA GLY A 446 -7.38 -5.10 -7.97
C GLY A 446 -7.78 -3.64 -7.91
N ASN A 447 -7.13 -2.86 -7.04
CA ASN A 447 -7.36 -1.43 -6.88
C ASN A 447 -6.32 -0.54 -7.55
N TRP A 448 -5.34 -1.13 -8.24
CA TRP A 448 -4.28 -0.39 -8.91
C TRP A 448 -4.67 -0.05 -10.35
N LEU A 449 -4.53 1.21 -10.74
CA LEU A 449 -4.54 1.66 -12.12
C LEU A 449 -3.29 2.51 -12.37
N PRO A 450 -2.63 2.38 -13.53
CA PRO A 450 -1.44 3.17 -13.82
C PRO A 450 -1.77 4.66 -14.00
N ALA A 451 -0.85 5.53 -13.57
CA ALA A 451 -1.03 6.98 -13.61
C ALA A 451 -1.14 7.50 -15.05
N GLU A 452 -0.36 6.93 -15.96
CA GLU A 452 -0.52 7.06 -17.40
C GLU A 452 -1.24 5.82 -17.91
N LEU A 453 -2.24 5.99 -18.79
CA LEU A 453 -3.02 4.90 -19.36
C LEU A 453 -2.45 4.56 -20.75
N PRO A 454 -1.73 3.44 -20.93
CA PRO A 454 -1.29 3.02 -22.25
C PRO A 454 -2.51 2.89 -23.18
N PRO A 455 -2.57 3.60 -24.32
CA PRO A 455 -3.75 3.60 -25.19
C PRO A 455 -4.12 2.22 -25.77
N ASP A 456 -3.15 1.32 -25.84
CA ASP A 456 -3.30 -0.07 -26.29
C ASP A 456 -3.85 -1.00 -25.20
N GLU A 457 -3.92 -0.54 -23.95
CA GLU A 457 -4.46 -1.27 -22.81
C GLU A 457 -5.72 -0.63 -22.22
N PHE A 458 -5.81 0.71 -22.27
CA PHE A 458 -6.87 1.50 -21.64
C PHE A 458 -7.32 2.64 -22.55
N ARG A 459 -8.64 2.81 -22.68
CA ARG A 459 -9.22 3.88 -23.52
C ARG A 459 -10.44 4.51 -22.90
N VAL A 460 -10.50 5.83 -22.87
CA VAL A 460 -11.73 6.56 -22.58
C VAL A 460 -12.44 6.82 -23.91
N ALA A 461 -13.57 6.14 -24.11
CA ALA A 461 -14.34 6.18 -25.37
C ALA A 461 -15.77 5.67 -25.14
N THR A 462 -16.63 5.82 -26.14
CA THR A 462 -17.91 5.09 -26.24
C THR A 462 -17.70 3.72 -26.88
N ALA A 463 -18.67 2.80 -26.74
CA ALA A 463 -18.57 1.51 -27.43
C ALA A 463 -18.67 1.69 -28.96
N GLY A 464 -19.48 2.66 -29.41
CA GLY A 464 -19.62 3.02 -30.82
C GLY A 464 -18.30 3.46 -31.45
N GLU A 465 -17.59 4.39 -30.80
CA GLU A 465 -16.28 4.89 -31.28
C GLU A 465 -15.26 3.75 -31.43
N LEU A 466 -15.13 2.90 -30.41
CA LEU A 466 -14.22 1.75 -30.47
C LEU A 466 -14.58 0.78 -31.62
N ARG A 467 -15.87 0.51 -31.85
CA ARG A 467 -16.30 -0.37 -32.95
C ARG A 467 -16.08 0.25 -34.33
N GLU A 468 -16.28 1.56 -34.47
CA GLU A 468 -15.98 2.30 -35.71
C GLU A 468 -14.48 2.25 -36.06
N GLU A 469 -13.62 2.22 -35.04
CA GLU A 469 -12.18 2.02 -35.18
C GLU A 469 -11.78 0.55 -35.45
N GLY A 470 -12.73 -0.38 -35.45
CA GLY A 470 -12.50 -1.80 -35.68
C GLY A 470 -12.00 -2.58 -34.46
N GLU A 471 -12.10 -2.01 -33.25
CA GLU A 471 -11.70 -2.69 -32.02
C GLU A 471 -12.74 -3.76 -31.60
N PRO A 472 -12.30 -4.89 -31.02
CA PRO A 472 -13.19 -5.98 -30.61
C PRO A 472 -13.86 -5.65 -29.27
N VAL A 473 -14.89 -4.81 -29.30
CA VAL A 473 -15.67 -4.45 -28.11
C VAL A 473 -16.67 -5.55 -27.77
N LEU A 474 -16.72 -5.96 -26.51
CA LEU A 474 -17.69 -6.94 -26.07
C LEU A 474 -19.13 -6.41 -26.25
N ASP A 475 -20.05 -7.29 -26.65
CA ASP A 475 -21.47 -6.96 -26.75
C ASP A 475 -22.02 -6.54 -25.37
N THR A 476 -22.53 -5.32 -25.29
CA THR A 476 -23.05 -4.72 -24.05
C THR A 476 -24.27 -5.47 -23.53
N ALA A 477 -25.00 -6.21 -24.38
CA ALA A 477 -26.12 -7.04 -23.96
C ALA A 477 -25.69 -8.26 -23.12
N ARG A 478 -24.42 -8.67 -23.20
CA ARG A 478 -23.83 -9.81 -22.46
C ARG A 478 -23.19 -9.38 -21.13
N LEU A 479 -23.27 -8.10 -20.78
CA LEU A 479 -22.73 -7.54 -19.54
C LEU A 479 -23.80 -7.52 -18.43
N PRO A 480 -23.38 -7.57 -17.15
CA PRO A 480 -24.27 -7.31 -16.02
C PRO A 480 -24.97 -5.96 -16.18
N ARG A 481 -26.29 -5.92 -15.99
CA ARG A 481 -27.07 -4.70 -16.16
C ARG A 481 -28.19 -4.63 -15.14
N PHE A 482 -28.52 -3.42 -14.71
CA PHE A 482 -29.69 -3.19 -13.87
C PHE A 482 -30.98 -3.33 -14.71
N ALA A 483 -32.05 -3.77 -14.08
CA ALA A 483 -33.37 -3.83 -14.68
C ALA A 483 -33.93 -2.42 -14.94
N PRO A 484 -34.77 -2.22 -15.98
CA PRO A 484 -35.30 -0.90 -16.32
C PRO A 484 -35.93 -0.13 -15.15
N TRP A 485 -36.66 -0.84 -14.28
CA TRP A 485 -37.30 -0.26 -13.11
C TRP A 485 -36.31 0.21 -12.03
N GLN A 486 -35.10 -0.36 -11.95
CA GLN A 486 -34.06 0.11 -11.02
C GLN A 486 -33.58 1.51 -11.40
N TYR A 487 -33.42 1.82 -12.70
CA TYR A 487 -33.02 3.15 -13.16
C TYR A 487 -34.06 4.23 -12.89
N THR A 488 -35.33 3.86 -12.70
CA THR A 488 -36.41 4.81 -12.36
C THR A 488 -36.50 5.12 -10.86
N ARG A 489 -35.73 4.42 -10.01
CA ARG A 489 -35.73 4.66 -8.56
C ARG A 489 -35.12 6.03 -8.25
N GLN A 490 -35.75 6.76 -7.34
CA GLN A 490 -35.22 8.04 -6.87
C GLN A 490 -33.81 7.85 -6.25
N GLY A 491 -32.84 8.64 -6.71
CA GLY A 491 -31.47 8.60 -6.19
C GLY A 491 -30.62 7.42 -6.66
N PHE A 492 -31.08 6.64 -7.65
CA PHE A 492 -30.26 5.55 -8.21
C PHE A 492 -28.99 6.10 -8.87
N PRO A 493 -27.79 5.66 -8.45
CA PRO A 493 -26.55 6.37 -8.80
C PRO A 493 -25.92 5.94 -10.13
N TYR A 494 -26.55 5.00 -10.86
CA TYR A 494 -26.01 4.41 -12.09
C TYR A 494 -26.81 4.80 -13.33
N THR A 495 -26.10 4.91 -14.45
CA THR A 495 -26.64 5.19 -15.79
C THR A 495 -26.46 3.95 -16.66
N PRO A 496 -27.41 3.63 -17.57
CA PRO A 496 -27.23 2.53 -18.52
C PRO A 496 -25.94 2.68 -19.36
N LEU A 497 -25.20 1.58 -19.51
CA LEU A 497 -24.14 1.49 -20.53
C LEU A 497 -24.79 1.24 -21.88
N THR A 498 -24.81 2.27 -22.72
CA THR A 498 -25.26 2.23 -24.12
C THR A 498 -24.06 2.36 -25.04
N ASP A 499 -24.27 2.22 -26.35
CA ASP A 499 -23.19 2.40 -27.33
C ASP A 499 -22.59 3.82 -27.32
N ASP A 500 -23.37 4.80 -26.86
CA ASP A 500 -22.98 6.21 -26.76
C ASP A 500 -22.50 6.63 -25.36
N THR A 501 -22.54 5.73 -24.37
CA THR A 501 -22.14 6.06 -23.00
C THR A 501 -20.60 6.07 -22.91
N PRO A 502 -19.94 7.21 -22.63
CA PRO A 502 -18.50 7.24 -22.48
C PRO A 502 -18.09 6.54 -21.18
N THR A 503 -17.07 5.69 -21.24
CA THR A 503 -16.50 5.02 -20.07
C THR A 503 -15.01 4.77 -20.28
N LEU A 504 -14.31 4.40 -19.21
CA LEU A 504 -13.00 3.77 -19.33
C LEU A 504 -13.20 2.32 -19.78
N TRP A 505 -12.49 1.93 -20.83
CA TRP A 505 -12.41 0.58 -21.37
C TRP A 505 -11.03 0.02 -21.12
N THR A 506 -10.97 -1.27 -20.82
CA THR A 506 -9.74 -2.02 -20.54
C THR A 506 -9.67 -3.23 -21.46
N ARG A 507 -8.49 -3.46 -22.02
CA ARG A 507 -8.23 -4.57 -22.94
C ARG A 507 -7.97 -5.84 -22.16
N CYS A 508 -8.84 -6.82 -22.35
CA CYS A 508 -8.74 -8.18 -21.84
C CYS A 508 -8.43 -9.16 -22.98
N ALA A 509 -8.19 -10.42 -22.66
CA ALA A 509 -8.02 -11.50 -23.63
C ALA A 509 -8.93 -12.68 -23.31
N ASP A 510 -9.38 -13.44 -24.31
CA ASP A 510 -9.98 -14.76 -24.07
C ASP A 510 -8.92 -15.85 -23.87
N LEU A 511 -9.37 -17.08 -23.65
CA LEU A 511 -8.49 -18.23 -23.39
C LEU A 511 -7.52 -18.54 -24.54
N ASP A 512 -7.86 -18.12 -25.76
CA ASP A 512 -7.02 -18.29 -26.95
C ASP A 512 -6.13 -17.06 -27.21
N GLY A 513 -6.20 -16.05 -26.33
CA GLY A 513 -5.42 -14.81 -26.42
C GLY A 513 -6.03 -13.75 -27.33
N HIS A 514 -7.25 -13.93 -27.84
CA HIS A 514 -7.89 -12.91 -28.67
C HIS A 514 -8.32 -11.72 -27.80
N PRO A 515 -8.00 -10.48 -28.21
CA PRO A 515 -8.32 -9.31 -27.42
C PRO A 515 -9.82 -9.01 -27.40
N ALA A 516 -10.29 -8.44 -26.29
CA ALA A 516 -11.63 -7.87 -26.17
C ALA A 516 -11.60 -6.64 -25.24
N TRP A 517 -12.33 -5.59 -25.60
CA TRP A 517 -12.49 -4.41 -24.74
C TRP A 517 -13.70 -4.57 -23.83
N LEU A 518 -13.49 -4.39 -22.52
CA LEU A 518 -14.52 -4.41 -21.49
C LEU A 518 -14.55 -3.07 -20.73
N PRO A 519 -15.70 -2.64 -20.21
CA PRO A 519 -15.76 -1.49 -19.32
C PRO A 519 -14.91 -1.77 -18.06
N ASP A 520 -14.07 -0.82 -17.68
CA ASP A 520 -13.13 -0.99 -16.58
C ASP A 520 -13.82 -1.22 -15.22
N ALA A 521 -15.07 -0.75 -15.11
CA ALA A 521 -15.94 -1.01 -13.96
C ALA A 521 -16.22 -2.51 -13.71
N LEU A 522 -15.96 -3.37 -14.70
CA LEU A 522 -16.06 -4.82 -14.60
C LEU A 522 -14.68 -5.50 -14.58
N VAL A 523 -13.59 -4.73 -14.50
CA VAL A 523 -12.20 -5.22 -14.50
C VAL A 523 -11.49 -4.88 -13.19
N HIS A 524 -11.41 -3.59 -12.85
CA HIS A 524 -10.78 -3.10 -11.61
C HIS A 524 -11.85 -2.70 -10.56
N LEU A 525 -11.48 -2.77 -9.28
CA LEU A 525 -12.41 -2.53 -8.16
C LEU A 525 -12.75 -1.03 -8.02
N ASN A 526 -11.75 -0.17 -7.79
CA ASN A 526 -11.94 1.27 -7.60
C ASN A 526 -11.45 2.11 -8.79
N TRP A 527 -11.95 1.80 -9.98
CA TRP A 527 -11.55 2.51 -11.21
C TRP A 527 -11.86 4.01 -11.17
N ARG A 528 -12.91 4.44 -10.46
CA ARG A 528 -13.44 5.80 -10.51
C ARG A 528 -12.65 6.79 -9.63
N GLN A 529 -11.36 6.86 -9.90
CA GLN A 529 -10.40 7.85 -9.42
C GLN A 529 -10.85 9.28 -9.78
N SER A 530 -10.27 10.31 -9.14
CA SER A 530 -10.59 11.73 -9.39
C SER A 530 -10.62 12.08 -10.87
N ARG A 531 -9.64 11.59 -11.63
CA ARG A 531 -9.52 11.80 -13.08
C ARG A 531 -10.69 11.25 -13.90
N PHE A 532 -11.44 10.28 -13.38
CA PHE A 532 -12.59 9.67 -14.07
C PHE A 532 -13.94 10.07 -13.46
N ARG A 533 -13.97 11.01 -12.51
CA ARG A 533 -15.24 11.47 -11.89
C ARG A 533 -16.21 12.12 -12.86
N HIS A 534 -15.72 12.62 -14.00
CA HIS A 534 -16.54 13.17 -15.06
C HIS A 534 -17.29 12.10 -15.87
N LEU A 535 -16.86 10.83 -15.79
CA LEU A 535 -17.51 9.72 -16.49
C LEU A 535 -18.74 9.22 -15.71
N PRO A 536 -19.80 8.80 -16.43
CA PRO A 536 -20.97 8.13 -15.85
C PRO A 536 -20.59 6.88 -15.06
N ARG A 537 -21.36 6.59 -14.00
CA ARG A 537 -21.26 5.32 -13.28
C ARG A 537 -22.17 4.31 -13.98
N THR A 538 -21.61 3.25 -14.56
CA THR A 538 -22.40 2.25 -15.30
C THR A 538 -22.62 0.95 -14.53
N HIS A 539 -21.67 0.57 -13.67
CA HIS A 539 -21.70 -0.65 -12.88
C HIS A 539 -21.30 -0.33 -11.44
N HIS A 540 -21.84 -1.10 -10.50
CA HIS A 540 -21.34 -1.12 -9.12
C HIS A 540 -19.97 -1.80 -9.06
N LEU A 541 -19.23 -1.55 -7.98
CA LEU A 541 -17.96 -2.22 -7.73
C LEU A 541 -18.17 -3.74 -7.71
N ASN A 542 -17.39 -4.47 -8.51
CA ASN A 542 -17.61 -5.90 -8.74
C ASN A 542 -16.42 -6.73 -8.24
N TYR A 543 -16.60 -7.38 -7.09
CA TYR A 543 -15.58 -8.26 -6.51
C TYR A 543 -15.43 -9.59 -7.25
N ALA A 544 -16.51 -10.13 -7.80
CA ALA A 544 -16.54 -11.48 -8.33
C ALA A 544 -15.54 -11.69 -9.48
N GLY A 545 -14.68 -12.71 -9.34
CA GLY A 545 -13.78 -13.16 -10.39
C GLY A 545 -12.41 -12.50 -10.37
N ILE A 546 -12.11 -11.60 -9.43
CA ILE A 546 -10.71 -11.30 -9.12
C ILE A 546 -10.18 -12.40 -8.19
N ALA A 547 -9.03 -12.99 -8.52
CA ALA A 547 -8.49 -14.07 -7.72
C ALA A 547 -6.97 -14.05 -7.69
N THR A 548 -6.41 -14.31 -6.52
CA THR A 548 -4.99 -14.62 -6.35
C THR A 548 -4.72 -16.12 -6.45
N GLY A 549 -3.75 -16.51 -7.28
CA GLY A 549 -3.30 -17.89 -7.45
C GLY A 549 -1.79 -18.03 -7.56
N GLN A 550 -1.29 -19.26 -7.47
CA GLN A 550 0.10 -19.59 -7.79
C GLN A 550 0.26 -19.70 -9.31
N GLY A 551 0.65 -18.59 -9.94
CA GLY A 551 0.63 -18.45 -11.39
C GLY A 551 -0.73 -18.01 -11.94
N ALA A 552 -0.73 -17.54 -13.19
CA ALA A 552 -1.90 -16.94 -13.82
C ALA A 552 -3.04 -17.94 -14.10
N ASP A 553 -2.70 -19.21 -14.41
CA ASP A 553 -3.70 -20.25 -14.66
C ASP A 553 -4.47 -20.63 -13.39
N ASP A 554 -3.80 -20.82 -12.26
CA ASP A 554 -4.46 -21.07 -10.96
C ASP A 554 -5.32 -19.88 -10.53
N ALA A 555 -4.83 -18.66 -10.72
CA ALA A 555 -5.58 -17.43 -10.45
C ALA A 555 -6.86 -17.36 -11.32
N ARG A 556 -6.74 -17.61 -12.63
CA ARG A 556 -7.88 -17.67 -13.56
C ARG A 556 -8.88 -18.74 -13.14
N ASP A 557 -8.42 -19.97 -12.89
CA ASP A 557 -9.30 -21.11 -12.58
C ASP A 557 -10.10 -20.87 -11.28
N ARG A 558 -9.48 -20.25 -10.27
CA ARG A 558 -10.17 -19.79 -9.06
C ARG A 558 -11.21 -18.71 -9.36
N GLY A 559 -10.86 -17.72 -10.18
CA GLY A 559 -11.79 -16.68 -10.61
C GLY A 559 -12.98 -17.24 -11.39
N VAL A 560 -12.78 -18.25 -12.24
CA VAL A 560 -13.86 -18.96 -12.95
C VAL A 560 -14.82 -19.63 -11.98
N LEU A 561 -14.29 -20.38 -11.00
CA LEU A 561 -15.12 -21.06 -10.01
C LEU A 561 -15.89 -20.06 -9.15
N GLU A 562 -15.28 -18.94 -8.77
CA GLU A 562 -15.97 -17.90 -8.02
C GLU A 562 -17.11 -17.27 -8.83
N VAL A 563 -16.89 -16.92 -10.10
CA VAL A 563 -17.96 -16.37 -10.95
C VAL A 563 -19.13 -17.37 -11.10
N ILE A 564 -18.83 -18.68 -11.22
CA ILE A 564 -19.86 -19.72 -11.25
C ILE A 564 -20.62 -19.81 -9.92
N GLU A 565 -19.93 -19.68 -8.79
CA GLU A 565 -20.56 -19.63 -7.46
C GLU A 565 -21.54 -18.47 -7.36
N ARG A 566 -21.12 -17.25 -7.78
CA ARG A 566 -21.97 -16.06 -7.72
C ARG A 566 -23.18 -16.19 -8.64
N ASP A 567 -23.00 -16.71 -9.87
CA ASP A 567 -24.13 -16.97 -10.79
C ASP A 567 -25.13 -17.96 -10.19
N ALA A 568 -24.64 -19.07 -9.62
CA ALA A 568 -25.48 -20.08 -9.02
C ALA A 568 -26.27 -19.54 -7.80
N LEU A 569 -25.61 -18.73 -6.97
CA LEU A 569 -26.21 -18.04 -5.83
C LEU A 569 -27.32 -17.08 -6.27
N GLU A 570 -26.97 -16.13 -7.13
CA GLU A 570 -27.87 -15.08 -7.61
C GLU A 570 -29.12 -15.69 -8.24
N LEU A 571 -28.94 -16.68 -9.12
CA LEU A 571 -30.05 -17.38 -9.78
C LEU A 571 -30.91 -18.16 -8.79
N TRP A 572 -30.30 -18.98 -7.92
CA TRP A 572 -31.05 -19.82 -6.99
C TRP A 572 -31.86 -18.97 -6.01
N TRP A 573 -31.22 -17.95 -5.44
CA TRP A 573 -31.82 -17.12 -4.40
C TRP A 573 -32.91 -16.21 -4.95
N HIS A 574 -32.59 -15.39 -5.97
CA HIS A 574 -33.55 -14.43 -6.50
C HIS A 574 -34.73 -15.10 -7.20
N LEU A 575 -34.54 -16.27 -7.83
CA LEU A 575 -35.65 -17.00 -8.44
C LEU A 575 -36.38 -17.92 -7.46
N ASP A 576 -35.97 -17.99 -6.18
CA ASP A 576 -36.53 -18.92 -5.19
C ASP A 576 -36.64 -20.34 -5.75
N GLY A 577 -35.56 -20.79 -6.41
CA GLY A 577 -35.55 -22.03 -7.16
C GLY A 577 -35.60 -23.27 -6.25
N PRO A 578 -36.41 -24.30 -6.58
CA PRO A 578 -36.40 -25.56 -5.83
C PRO A 578 -35.05 -26.25 -5.92
N THR A 579 -34.57 -26.77 -4.79
CA THR A 579 -33.35 -27.58 -4.72
C THR A 579 -33.45 -28.71 -3.69
N PHE A 580 -32.48 -29.62 -3.68
CA PHE A 580 -32.33 -30.65 -2.66
C PHE A 580 -31.31 -30.20 -1.60
N GLY A 581 -31.54 -30.60 -0.36
CA GLY A 581 -30.58 -30.44 0.72
C GLY A 581 -29.56 -31.55 0.72
N ILE A 582 -28.37 -31.24 1.20
CA ILE A 582 -27.27 -32.17 1.37
C ILE A 582 -27.28 -32.63 2.83
N ASP A 583 -27.31 -33.94 3.05
CA ASP A 583 -27.16 -34.52 4.38
C ASP A 583 -25.75 -34.19 4.93
N PRO A 584 -25.61 -33.40 6.02
CA PRO A 584 -24.31 -33.04 6.56
C PRO A 584 -23.46 -34.25 6.94
N ALA A 585 -24.09 -35.34 7.43
CA ALA A 585 -23.40 -36.57 7.81
C ALA A 585 -22.77 -37.30 6.62
N SER A 586 -23.21 -36.99 5.40
CA SER A 586 -22.64 -37.56 4.18
C SER A 586 -21.38 -36.84 3.71
N VAL A 587 -21.05 -35.66 4.26
CA VAL A 587 -19.89 -34.84 3.87
C VAL A 587 -18.68 -35.25 4.70
N PRO A 588 -17.66 -35.91 4.12
CA PRO A 588 -16.49 -36.37 4.88
C PRO A 588 -15.77 -35.23 5.60
N GLY A 589 -15.50 -35.40 6.90
CA GLY A 589 -14.78 -34.44 7.74
C GLY A 589 -15.62 -33.28 8.28
N LEU A 590 -16.85 -33.08 7.81
CA LEU A 590 -17.68 -31.93 8.22
C LEU A 590 -18.13 -32.02 9.68
N GLU A 591 -18.46 -33.23 10.17
CA GLU A 591 -18.84 -33.42 11.57
C GLU A 591 -17.68 -33.10 12.51
N ASP A 592 -16.46 -33.55 12.17
CA ASP A 592 -15.24 -33.24 12.92
C ASP A 592 -14.94 -31.74 12.90
N ASP A 593 -15.13 -31.06 11.75
CA ASP A 593 -14.97 -29.61 11.63
C ASP A 593 -15.91 -28.85 12.57
N LEU A 594 -17.15 -29.30 12.75
CA LEU A 594 -18.15 -28.60 13.58
C LEU A 594 -18.17 -29.05 15.05
N GLN A 595 -17.48 -30.14 15.39
CA GLN A 595 -17.53 -30.76 16.70
C GLN A 595 -17.15 -29.77 17.81
N GLY A 596 -18.01 -29.65 18.83
CA GLY A 596 -17.77 -28.77 19.98
C GLY A 596 -18.15 -27.30 19.77
N GLY A 597 -18.70 -26.94 18.60
CA GLY A 597 -19.42 -25.69 18.39
C GLY A 597 -20.93 -25.83 18.62
N ASP A 598 -21.62 -24.69 18.76
CA ASP A 598 -23.07 -24.65 19.04
C ASP A 598 -23.92 -24.42 17.77
N LEU A 599 -23.27 -24.36 16.61
CA LEU A 599 -23.87 -24.02 15.33
C LEU A 599 -24.50 -25.24 14.67
N ARG A 600 -25.77 -25.11 14.26
CA ARG A 600 -26.42 -26.10 13.40
C ARG A 600 -26.24 -25.73 11.93
N ALA A 601 -25.58 -26.59 11.16
CA ALA A 601 -25.40 -26.40 9.73
C ALA A 601 -26.52 -27.06 8.90
N PHE A 602 -26.94 -26.37 7.85
CA PHE A 602 -27.83 -26.85 6.80
C PHE A 602 -27.15 -26.61 5.46
N LEU A 603 -27.19 -27.58 4.55
CA LEU A 603 -26.53 -27.49 3.26
C LEU A 603 -27.53 -27.77 2.13
N VAL A 604 -27.39 -27.07 1.02
CA VAL A 604 -28.17 -27.30 -0.20
C VAL A 604 -27.28 -27.21 -1.43
N ALA A 605 -27.61 -27.97 -2.48
CA ALA A 605 -26.95 -27.82 -3.76
C ALA A 605 -27.50 -26.58 -4.45
N MET A 606 -26.66 -25.63 -4.86
CA MET A 606 -27.10 -24.56 -5.75
C MET A 606 -27.17 -25.11 -7.18
N PRO A 607 -28.31 -24.99 -7.89
CA PRO A 607 -28.39 -25.44 -9.28
C PRO A 607 -27.38 -24.72 -10.19
N SER A 608 -26.41 -25.47 -10.70
CA SER A 608 -25.33 -24.99 -11.57
C SER A 608 -25.08 -25.98 -12.71
N GLU A 609 -24.98 -25.47 -13.95
CA GLU A 609 -24.66 -26.26 -15.13
C GLU A 609 -23.15 -26.54 -15.29
N PHE A 610 -22.30 -25.86 -14.50
CA PHE A 610 -20.87 -25.76 -14.77
C PHE A 610 -20.03 -26.56 -13.78
N ALA A 611 -20.14 -26.27 -12.49
CA ALA A 611 -19.38 -26.90 -11.41
C ALA A 611 -20.26 -27.18 -10.19
N PRO A 612 -19.90 -28.15 -9.32
CA PRO A 612 -20.52 -28.30 -8.00
C PRO A 612 -20.54 -26.97 -7.24
N ALA A 613 -21.74 -26.52 -6.90
CA ALA A 613 -21.97 -25.28 -6.16
C ALA A 613 -22.86 -25.60 -4.95
N VAL A 614 -22.43 -25.20 -3.76
CA VAL A 614 -23.07 -25.53 -2.49
C VAL A 614 -23.32 -24.25 -1.69
N ALA A 615 -24.51 -24.14 -1.13
CA ALA A 615 -24.85 -23.12 -0.15
C ALA A 615 -25.00 -23.77 1.22
N ALA A 616 -24.45 -23.13 2.25
CA ALA A 616 -24.60 -23.53 3.64
C ALA A 616 -25.23 -22.41 4.45
N LEU A 617 -26.04 -22.78 5.43
CA LEU A 617 -26.62 -21.90 6.44
C LEU A 617 -26.25 -22.46 7.81
N VAL A 618 -25.63 -21.64 8.66
CA VAL A 618 -25.46 -21.94 10.08
C VAL A 618 -26.51 -21.17 10.89
N HIS A 619 -27.06 -21.85 11.89
CA HIS A 619 -28.02 -21.28 12.82
C HIS A 619 -27.51 -21.43 14.26
N ASP A 620 -27.30 -20.30 14.91
CA ASP A 620 -27.08 -20.19 16.36
C ASP A 620 -28.43 -20.08 17.05
N ARG A 621 -28.89 -21.17 17.67
CA ARG A 621 -30.20 -21.23 18.33
C ARG A 621 -30.26 -20.44 19.63
N GLU A 622 -29.11 -20.22 20.28
CA GLU A 622 -29.03 -19.48 21.54
C GLU A 622 -29.25 -17.98 21.26
N ARG A 623 -28.58 -17.45 20.23
CA ARG A 623 -28.64 -16.03 19.85
C ARG A 623 -29.71 -15.73 18.80
N GLY A 624 -30.30 -16.75 18.17
CA GLY A 624 -31.26 -16.60 17.08
C GLY A 624 -30.64 -16.02 15.80
N LEU A 625 -29.35 -16.30 15.55
CA LEU A 625 -28.60 -15.74 14.43
C LEU A 625 -28.49 -16.72 13.26
N TYR A 626 -28.71 -16.21 12.06
CA TYR A 626 -28.56 -16.92 10.80
C TYR A 626 -27.43 -16.31 9.99
N ALA A 627 -26.57 -17.16 9.43
CA ALA A 627 -25.50 -16.75 8.53
C ALA A 627 -25.29 -17.81 7.45
N ALA A 628 -25.00 -17.39 6.23
CA ALA A 628 -24.82 -18.25 5.09
C ALA A 628 -23.46 -18.04 4.44
N GLY A 629 -22.98 -19.10 3.80
CA GLY A 629 -21.75 -19.13 3.03
C GLY A 629 -21.95 -19.97 1.79
N PHE A 630 -21.16 -19.69 0.77
CA PHE A 630 -21.32 -20.26 -0.56
C PHE A 630 -19.97 -20.72 -1.08
N SER A 631 -19.97 -21.78 -1.86
CA SER A 631 -18.76 -22.23 -2.54
C SER A 631 -19.08 -22.98 -3.82
N ALA A 632 -18.32 -22.71 -4.89
CA ALA A 632 -18.16 -23.65 -5.99
C ALA A 632 -16.74 -24.24 -6.02
N ALA A 633 -16.66 -25.54 -6.30
CA ALA A 633 -15.38 -26.25 -6.43
C ALA A 633 -15.51 -27.45 -7.37
N LEU A 634 -14.38 -27.96 -7.84
CA LEU A 634 -14.32 -29.18 -8.65
C LEU A 634 -14.82 -30.43 -7.90
N ASP A 635 -14.52 -30.47 -6.61
CA ASP A 635 -14.95 -31.52 -5.69
C ASP A 635 -16.13 -31.00 -4.84
N PRO A 636 -17.30 -31.66 -4.87
CA PRO A 636 -18.46 -31.28 -4.07
C PRO A 636 -18.20 -31.30 -2.55
N VAL A 637 -17.31 -32.17 -2.04
CA VAL A 637 -16.98 -32.20 -0.60
C VAL A 637 -16.23 -30.93 -0.21
N ARG A 638 -15.25 -30.51 -1.02
CA ARG A 638 -14.54 -29.24 -0.84
C ARG A 638 -15.50 -28.05 -0.90
N ALA A 639 -16.43 -28.03 -1.86
CA ALA A 639 -17.45 -26.98 -1.95
C ALA A 639 -18.33 -26.94 -0.70
N ALA A 640 -18.81 -28.09 -0.22
CA ALA A 640 -19.64 -28.16 0.99
C ALA A 640 -18.91 -27.67 2.25
N ARG A 641 -17.69 -28.15 2.49
CA ARG A 641 -16.90 -27.74 3.67
C ARG A 641 -16.54 -26.26 3.62
N LYS A 642 -16.15 -25.74 2.44
CA LYS A 642 -15.85 -24.31 2.27
C LYS A 642 -17.11 -23.45 2.48
N ALA A 643 -18.26 -23.83 1.93
CA ALA A 643 -19.51 -23.11 2.14
C ALA A 643 -19.87 -23.00 3.64
N VAL A 644 -19.66 -24.07 4.42
CA VAL A 644 -19.87 -24.05 5.87
C VAL A 644 -18.84 -23.15 6.58
N LEU A 645 -17.56 -23.21 6.20
CA LEU A 645 -16.53 -22.34 6.75
C LEU A 645 -16.88 -20.85 6.56
N GLU A 646 -17.30 -20.47 5.35
CA GLU A 646 -17.75 -19.10 5.03
C GLU A 646 -19.02 -18.72 5.82
N ALA A 647 -19.93 -19.67 6.05
CA ALA A 647 -21.14 -19.43 6.86
C ALA A 647 -20.79 -19.16 8.34
N VAL A 648 -19.85 -19.94 8.90
CA VAL A 648 -19.32 -19.69 10.26
C VAL A 648 -18.63 -18.32 10.31
N HIS A 649 -17.83 -17.98 9.31
CA HIS A 649 -17.17 -16.68 9.22
C HIS A 649 -18.18 -15.52 9.20
N THR A 650 -19.21 -15.63 8.37
CA THR A 650 -20.31 -14.66 8.28
C THR A 650 -21.07 -14.54 9.61
N TRP A 651 -21.25 -15.64 10.34
CA TRP A 651 -21.86 -15.60 11.68
C TRP A 651 -21.00 -14.82 12.69
N VAL A 652 -19.66 -14.94 12.63
CA VAL A 652 -18.75 -14.11 13.44
C VAL A 652 -18.95 -12.62 13.13
N TYR A 653 -19.10 -12.28 11.85
CA TYR A 653 -19.36 -10.90 11.43
C TYR A 653 -20.72 -10.40 11.92
N THR A 654 -21.76 -11.23 11.77
CA THR A 654 -23.14 -10.92 12.18
C THR A 654 -23.23 -10.58 13.66
N GLN A 655 -22.49 -11.29 14.53
CA GLN A 655 -22.40 -10.96 15.96
C GLN A 655 -21.92 -9.53 16.21
N GLY A 656 -21.03 -9.00 15.35
CA GLY A 656 -20.54 -7.63 15.42
C GLY A 656 -21.59 -6.55 15.18
N CYS A 657 -22.76 -6.92 14.64
CA CYS A 657 -23.88 -6.01 14.35
C CYS A 657 -25.01 -6.09 15.39
N THR A 658 -24.90 -6.96 16.40
CA THR A 658 -26.01 -7.25 17.34
C THR A 658 -26.21 -6.21 18.43
N THR A 659 -25.19 -5.38 18.73
CA THR A 659 -25.26 -4.33 19.76
C THR A 659 -24.78 -3.00 19.21
N ALA A 660 -25.22 -1.89 19.80
CA ALA A 660 -24.82 -0.54 19.38
C ALA A 660 -23.31 -0.31 19.47
N ASP A 661 -22.68 -0.94 20.47
CA ASP A 661 -21.24 -0.92 20.69
C ASP A 661 -20.52 -2.09 20.00
N GLY A 662 -21.19 -2.85 19.13
CA GLY A 662 -20.62 -3.96 18.39
C GLY A 662 -19.41 -3.54 17.56
N TRP A 663 -18.49 -4.47 17.30
CA TRP A 663 -17.19 -4.13 16.72
C TRP A 663 -17.31 -3.51 15.31
N VAL A 664 -18.37 -3.84 14.55
CA VAL A 664 -18.66 -3.23 13.24
C VAL A 664 -18.98 -1.75 13.40
N PHE A 665 -19.85 -1.37 14.34
CA PHE A 665 -20.19 0.03 14.59
C PHE A 665 -19.02 0.82 15.18
N ARG A 666 -18.23 0.22 16.07
CA ARG A 666 -16.99 0.84 16.57
C ARG A 666 -15.98 1.08 15.45
N ALA A 667 -15.87 0.18 14.49
CA ALA A 667 -14.99 0.36 13.32
C ALA A 667 -15.44 1.54 12.46
N VAL A 668 -16.76 1.76 12.31
CA VAL A 668 -17.31 2.96 11.65
C VAL A 668 -16.97 4.23 12.43
N GLU A 669 -17.18 4.24 13.76
CA GLU A 669 -16.87 5.40 14.61
C GLU A 669 -15.38 5.78 14.60
N GLN A 670 -14.50 4.77 14.53
CA GLN A 670 -13.04 4.94 14.46
C GLN A 670 -12.55 5.29 13.05
N GLY A 671 -13.44 5.38 12.05
CA GLY A 671 -13.09 5.69 10.66
C GLY A 671 -12.34 4.56 9.93
N LEU A 672 -12.39 3.33 10.46
CA LEU A 672 -11.86 2.14 9.79
C LEU A 672 -12.82 1.64 8.68
N MET A 673 -14.12 1.87 8.85
CA MET A 673 -15.16 1.66 7.84
C MET A 673 -15.86 2.97 7.51
N ALA A 674 -16.29 3.15 6.26
CA ALA A 674 -16.96 4.38 5.85
C ALA A 674 -18.37 4.47 6.44
N ARG A 675 -18.72 5.64 6.96
CA ARG A 675 -20.08 5.92 7.45
C ARG A 675 -21.07 5.86 6.29
N GLY A 676 -22.20 5.18 6.51
CA GLY A 676 -23.28 5.03 5.52
C GLY A 676 -23.21 3.76 4.66
N LEU A 677 -22.20 2.90 4.85
CA LEU A 677 -22.20 1.55 4.26
C LEU A 677 -23.13 0.58 5.00
N TYR A 678 -23.27 0.77 6.31
CA TYR A 678 -24.18 0.03 7.19
C TYR A 678 -25.40 0.87 7.54
N LEU A 679 -26.51 0.19 7.81
CA LEU A 679 -27.67 0.83 8.45
C LEU A 679 -27.30 1.22 9.88
N ASP A 680 -27.84 2.35 10.35
CA ASP A 680 -27.72 2.75 11.77
C ASP A 680 -28.21 1.62 12.67
N PHE A 681 -27.59 1.46 13.85
CA PHE A 681 -27.99 0.43 14.79
C PHE A 681 -29.47 0.58 15.21
N ARG A 682 -30.21 -0.53 15.18
CA ARG A 682 -31.64 -0.58 15.55
C ARG A 682 -31.84 -1.60 16.65
N GLY A 683 -31.96 -1.13 17.90
CA GLY A 683 -32.18 -1.99 19.06
C GLY A 683 -33.54 -2.69 19.08
N ASP A 684 -34.49 -2.22 18.26
CA ASP A 684 -35.80 -2.86 18.05
C ASP A 684 -35.78 -3.93 16.94
N GLY A 685 -34.63 -4.14 16.27
CA GLY A 685 -34.47 -5.13 15.22
C GLY A 685 -35.18 -4.79 13.90
N SER A 686 -35.73 -3.58 13.73
CA SER A 686 -36.55 -3.20 12.57
C SER A 686 -35.73 -2.86 11.31
N TYR A 687 -34.76 -3.71 10.95
CA TYR A 687 -33.83 -3.47 9.84
C TYR A 687 -34.51 -3.57 8.47
N LEU A 688 -35.57 -4.39 8.31
CA LEU A 688 -36.33 -4.44 7.06
C LEU A 688 -36.96 -3.10 6.69
N ASP A 689 -37.52 -2.40 7.66
CA ASP A 689 -38.17 -1.11 7.40
C ASP A 689 -37.13 -0.06 6.97
N ALA A 690 -35.92 -0.13 7.55
CA ALA A 690 -34.80 0.75 7.20
C ALA A 690 -34.17 0.43 5.83
N ALA A 691 -34.26 -0.82 5.35
CA ALA A 691 -33.73 -1.21 4.05
C ALA A 691 -34.49 -0.60 2.87
N GLY A 692 -35.76 -0.24 3.08
CA GLY A 692 -36.69 0.20 2.04
C GLY A 692 -37.36 -0.97 1.31
N GLU A 693 -38.49 -0.68 0.65
CA GLU A 693 -39.36 -1.67 -0.02
C GLU A 693 -38.61 -2.66 -0.92
N HIS A 694 -37.59 -2.18 -1.64
CA HIS A 694 -36.79 -3.00 -2.56
C HIS A 694 -35.33 -3.13 -2.08
N CYS A 695 -35.08 -3.00 -0.78
CA CYS A 695 -33.75 -2.99 -0.17
C CYS A 695 -32.81 -1.92 -0.76
N GLN A 696 -33.35 -0.79 -1.25
CA GLN A 696 -32.57 0.26 -1.92
C GLN A 696 -31.56 0.99 -1.02
N ASN A 697 -31.69 0.85 0.31
CA ASN A 697 -30.74 1.43 1.27
C ASN A 697 -29.61 0.46 1.65
N ILE A 698 -29.61 -0.77 1.12
CA ILE A 698 -28.57 -1.78 1.35
C ILE A 698 -27.51 -1.66 0.26
N VAL A 699 -26.59 -0.73 0.48
CA VAL A 699 -25.60 -0.27 -0.52
C VAL A 699 -24.23 -0.96 -0.40
N ASP A 700 -24.05 -1.83 0.59
CA ASP A 700 -22.86 -2.63 0.85
C ASP A 700 -23.24 -4.10 1.11
N LEU A 701 -22.39 -5.05 0.73
CA LEU A 701 -22.64 -6.49 0.97
C LEU A 701 -22.65 -6.81 2.46
N GLY A 702 -21.76 -6.17 3.24
CA GLY A 702 -21.69 -6.37 4.68
C GLY A 702 -22.97 -5.93 5.42
N ALA A 703 -23.82 -5.09 4.82
CA ALA A 703 -25.11 -4.70 5.39
C ALA A 703 -26.20 -5.78 5.26
N HIS A 704 -26.00 -6.82 4.44
CA HIS A 704 -26.97 -7.91 4.25
C HIS A 704 -27.24 -8.66 5.56
N VAL A 705 -26.21 -8.90 6.37
CA VAL A 705 -26.37 -9.60 7.66
C VAL A 705 -27.22 -8.81 8.67
N GLN A 706 -27.28 -7.47 8.56
CA GLN A 706 -28.13 -6.66 9.44
C GLN A 706 -29.62 -6.94 9.21
N LEU A 707 -30.02 -7.23 7.96
CA LEU A 707 -31.42 -7.56 7.66
C LEU A 707 -31.88 -8.83 8.37
N TRP A 708 -30.98 -9.78 8.59
CA TRP A 708 -31.28 -11.05 9.23
C TRP A 708 -31.31 -10.98 10.76
N LEU A 709 -30.99 -9.81 11.34
CA LEU A 709 -31.32 -9.49 12.73
C LEU A 709 -32.83 -9.18 12.91
N ASP A 710 -33.56 -8.95 11.81
CA ASP A 710 -35.01 -8.81 11.83
C ASP A 710 -35.68 -10.19 11.73
N PRO A 711 -36.44 -10.63 12.76
CA PRO A 711 -37.07 -11.95 12.75
C PRO A 711 -38.04 -12.19 11.60
N ARG A 712 -38.57 -11.13 10.98
CA ARG A 712 -39.44 -11.24 9.79
C ARG A 712 -38.72 -11.88 8.60
N LEU A 713 -37.38 -11.81 8.52
CA LEU A 713 -36.61 -12.48 7.48
C LEU A 713 -36.43 -13.98 7.72
N HIS A 714 -36.56 -14.48 8.95
CA HIS A 714 -36.16 -15.84 9.29
C HIS A 714 -36.96 -16.91 8.55
N ALA A 715 -38.19 -16.60 8.10
CA ALA A 715 -38.98 -17.47 7.23
C ALA A 715 -38.26 -17.81 5.90
N GLN A 716 -37.35 -16.94 5.43
CA GLN A 716 -36.53 -17.18 4.23
C GLN A 716 -35.50 -18.30 4.44
N ALA A 717 -35.17 -18.67 5.69
CA ALA A 717 -34.29 -19.80 6.00
C ALA A 717 -34.84 -21.14 5.51
N ARG A 718 -36.15 -21.23 5.21
CA ARG A 718 -36.79 -22.42 4.63
C ARG A 718 -36.06 -22.99 3.42
N ARG A 719 -35.40 -22.12 2.63
CA ARG A 719 -34.65 -22.54 1.43
C ARG A 719 -33.52 -23.52 1.76
N PHE A 720 -33.01 -23.46 2.98
CA PHE A 720 -32.00 -24.36 3.51
C PHE A 720 -32.60 -25.45 4.41
N THR A 721 -33.54 -25.08 5.28
CA THR A 721 -34.05 -25.99 6.33
C THR A 721 -35.15 -26.93 5.82
N GLU A 722 -35.84 -26.56 4.75
CA GLU A 722 -36.96 -27.27 4.15
C GLU A 722 -36.80 -27.34 2.61
N PRO A 723 -35.71 -27.97 2.12
CA PRO A 723 -35.41 -28.00 0.69
C PRO A 723 -36.49 -28.77 -0.08
N ALA A 724 -37.04 -28.13 -1.13
CA ALA A 724 -38.21 -28.61 -1.87
C ALA A 724 -38.05 -30.01 -2.49
N LEU A 725 -36.82 -30.44 -2.79
CA LEU A 725 -36.51 -31.74 -3.38
C LEU A 725 -36.04 -32.80 -2.35
N GLY A 726 -36.11 -32.47 -1.06
CA GLY A 726 -35.72 -33.32 0.06
C GLY A 726 -34.21 -33.42 0.26
N LEU A 727 -33.79 -34.29 1.20
CA LEU A 727 -32.37 -34.51 1.53
C LEU A 727 -31.74 -35.61 0.66
N ARG A 728 -30.47 -35.43 0.30
CA ARG A 728 -29.66 -36.37 -0.49
C ARG A 728 -28.22 -36.41 0.03
N PRO A 729 -27.47 -37.52 -0.14
CA PRO A 729 -26.06 -37.56 0.21
C PRO A 729 -25.21 -36.73 -0.78
N ILE A 730 -24.05 -36.24 -0.34
CA ILE A 730 -23.13 -35.42 -1.14
C ILE A 730 -22.68 -36.13 -2.43
N THR A 731 -22.63 -37.46 -2.41
CA THR A 731 -22.29 -38.31 -3.57
C THR A 731 -23.26 -38.20 -4.74
N ARG A 732 -24.42 -37.55 -4.56
CA ARG A 732 -25.33 -37.20 -5.67
C ARG A 732 -24.83 -36.06 -6.54
N ILE A 733 -23.88 -35.26 -6.05
CA ILE A 733 -23.25 -34.19 -6.81
C ILE A 733 -21.96 -34.77 -7.41
N PRO A 734 -21.84 -34.88 -8.74
CA PRO A 734 -20.62 -35.42 -9.35
C PRO A 734 -19.49 -34.39 -9.31
N ALA A 735 -18.27 -34.85 -9.04
CA ALA A 735 -17.06 -34.05 -9.24
C ALA A 735 -16.84 -33.76 -10.74
N VAL A 736 -16.10 -32.69 -11.03
CA VAL A 736 -15.75 -32.26 -12.40
C VAL A 736 -14.27 -31.89 -12.48
N SER A 737 -13.71 -31.85 -13.69
CA SER A 737 -12.38 -31.27 -13.94
C SER A 737 -12.51 -29.83 -14.45
N MET A 738 -11.45 -29.02 -14.37
CA MET A 738 -11.46 -27.67 -14.96
C MET A 738 -11.72 -27.71 -16.47
N ASP A 739 -11.14 -28.67 -17.20
CA ASP A 739 -11.40 -28.84 -18.64
C ASP A 739 -12.88 -29.06 -18.95
N GLU A 740 -13.57 -29.82 -18.10
CA GLU A 740 -15.02 -30.02 -18.23
C GLU A 740 -15.78 -28.73 -17.92
N VAL A 741 -15.35 -27.95 -16.92
CA VAL A 741 -15.94 -26.63 -16.63
C VAL A 741 -15.82 -25.69 -17.84
N TYR A 742 -14.62 -25.55 -18.41
CA TYR A 742 -14.40 -24.73 -19.61
C TYR A 742 -15.23 -25.21 -20.81
N ARG A 743 -15.27 -26.53 -21.06
CA ARG A 743 -16.10 -27.10 -22.13
C ARG A 743 -17.60 -26.82 -21.90
N ARG A 744 -18.07 -26.89 -20.65
CA ARG A 744 -19.47 -26.58 -20.31
C ARG A 744 -19.79 -25.10 -20.51
N LEU A 745 -18.91 -24.19 -20.08
CA LEU A 745 -19.07 -22.75 -20.31
C LEU A 745 -19.17 -22.45 -21.82
N ALA A 746 -18.21 -22.95 -22.60
CA ALA A 746 -18.18 -22.77 -24.05
C ALA A 746 -19.43 -23.36 -24.73
N ARG A 747 -19.87 -24.56 -24.33
CA ARG A 747 -21.08 -25.21 -24.87
C ARG A 747 -22.36 -24.40 -24.62
N HIS A 748 -22.41 -23.64 -23.53
CA HIS A 748 -23.54 -22.75 -23.22
C HIS A 748 -23.35 -21.33 -23.79
N GLY A 749 -22.32 -21.11 -24.61
CA GLY A 749 -22.06 -19.83 -25.27
C GLY A 749 -21.43 -18.77 -24.37
N HIS A 750 -20.88 -19.17 -23.22
CA HIS A 750 -20.15 -18.27 -22.34
C HIS A 750 -18.68 -18.18 -22.75
N ARG A 751 -18.18 -16.95 -22.95
CA ARG A 751 -16.76 -16.67 -23.17
C ARG A 751 -16.11 -16.30 -21.83
N VAL A 752 -14.93 -16.85 -21.58
CA VAL A 752 -14.08 -16.49 -20.45
C VAL A 752 -13.06 -15.47 -20.92
N LEU A 753 -13.04 -14.31 -20.27
CA LEU A 753 -12.14 -13.20 -20.55
C LEU A 753 -11.31 -12.93 -19.31
N THR A 754 -10.01 -12.68 -19.48
CA THR A 754 -9.09 -12.45 -18.38
C THR A 754 -8.26 -11.20 -18.57
N ARG A 755 -7.81 -10.66 -17.44
CA ARG A 755 -6.82 -9.59 -17.36
C ARG A 755 -5.88 -9.87 -16.19
N ASP A 756 -4.58 -9.84 -16.45
CA ASP A 756 -3.59 -9.84 -15.39
C ASP A 756 -3.56 -8.47 -14.72
N LEU A 757 -3.83 -8.44 -13.42
CA LEU A 757 -3.81 -7.26 -12.57
C LEU A 757 -2.58 -7.23 -11.65
N THR A 758 -1.66 -8.19 -11.82
CA THR A 758 -0.48 -8.34 -10.98
C THR A 758 0.39 -7.09 -11.10
N THR A 759 0.56 -6.39 -9.98
CA THR A 759 1.50 -5.27 -9.89
C THR A 759 2.94 -5.79 -9.89
N ALA A 760 3.88 -4.97 -10.38
CA ALA A 760 5.26 -5.41 -10.61
C ALA A 760 5.98 -5.92 -9.34
N ASP A 761 5.60 -5.40 -8.16
CA ASP A 761 6.06 -5.85 -6.84
C ASP A 761 5.53 -7.25 -6.47
N VAL A 762 4.24 -7.52 -6.65
CA VAL A 762 3.64 -8.85 -6.43
C VAL A 762 4.18 -9.86 -7.44
N GLY A 763 4.44 -9.44 -8.67
CA GLY A 763 5.00 -10.26 -9.75
C GLY A 763 6.36 -10.88 -9.45
N ARG A 764 7.07 -10.38 -8.42
CA ARG A 764 8.33 -10.96 -7.90
C ARG A 764 8.14 -12.25 -7.11
N THR A 765 6.90 -12.59 -6.77
CA THR A 765 6.51 -13.86 -6.12
C THR A 765 5.84 -14.81 -7.12
N PRO A 766 5.51 -16.07 -6.74
CA PRO A 766 4.69 -16.94 -7.58
C PRO A 766 3.24 -16.46 -7.70
N LEU A 767 2.80 -15.51 -6.86
CA LEU A 767 1.42 -15.07 -6.86
C LEU A 767 1.10 -14.26 -8.12
N ARG A 768 -0.05 -14.54 -8.73
CA ARG A 768 -0.64 -13.72 -9.78
C ARG A 768 -2.06 -13.35 -9.38
N VAL A 769 -2.45 -12.13 -9.67
CA VAL A 769 -3.81 -11.63 -9.47
C VAL A 769 -4.44 -11.47 -10.83
N VAL A 770 -5.45 -12.29 -11.13
CA VAL A 770 -6.13 -12.29 -12.41
C VAL A 770 -7.59 -11.92 -12.19
N ARG A 771 -8.06 -10.96 -12.98
CA ARG A 771 -9.49 -10.74 -13.17
C ARG A 771 -10.00 -11.71 -14.21
N THR A 772 -11.07 -12.40 -13.88
CA THR A 772 -11.84 -13.28 -14.76
C THR A 772 -13.24 -12.74 -14.90
N PHE A 773 -13.69 -12.59 -16.14
CA PHE A 773 -15.06 -12.22 -16.49
C PHE A 773 -15.66 -13.29 -17.39
N ILE A 774 -16.87 -13.72 -17.10
CA ILE A 774 -17.58 -14.71 -17.90
C ILE A 774 -18.85 -14.07 -18.47
N THR A 775 -18.91 -13.96 -19.79
CA THR A 775 -20.02 -13.27 -20.47
C THR A 775 -21.36 -13.92 -20.15
N GLY A 776 -22.37 -13.13 -19.79
CA GLY A 776 -23.72 -13.64 -19.53
C GLY A 776 -23.92 -14.35 -18.19
N LEU A 777 -22.92 -14.39 -17.30
CA LEU A 777 -23.10 -14.82 -15.91
C LEU A 777 -23.32 -13.62 -14.98
N VAL A 778 -24.02 -13.85 -13.87
CA VAL A 778 -24.42 -12.78 -12.93
C VAL A 778 -23.43 -12.70 -11.76
N PRO A 779 -22.75 -11.56 -11.55
CA PRO A 779 -21.99 -11.32 -10.32
C PRO A 779 -22.92 -10.89 -9.19
N ASN A 780 -22.52 -11.15 -7.95
CA ASN A 780 -23.23 -10.63 -6.78
C ASN A 780 -22.92 -9.14 -6.56
N ALA A 781 -23.87 -8.45 -5.96
CA ALA A 781 -23.77 -7.04 -5.61
C ALA A 781 -24.63 -6.74 -4.36
N PRO A 782 -24.44 -5.59 -3.69
CA PRO A 782 -25.36 -5.16 -2.64
C PRO A 782 -26.81 -5.15 -3.12
N ALA A 783 -27.78 -5.43 -2.25
CA ALA A 783 -29.17 -5.63 -2.67
C ALA A 783 -29.77 -4.39 -3.37
N ALA A 784 -29.29 -3.19 -3.04
CA ALA A 784 -29.66 -1.96 -3.76
C ALA A 784 -29.25 -1.99 -5.25
N PHE A 785 -28.19 -2.73 -5.59
CA PHE A 785 -27.47 -2.72 -6.85
C PHE A 785 -27.31 -4.12 -7.48
N ALA A 786 -28.20 -5.06 -7.19
CA ALA A 786 -28.24 -6.35 -7.89
C ALA A 786 -28.48 -6.16 -9.40
N TYR A 787 -27.78 -6.92 -10.26
CA TYR A 787 -27.85 -6.80 -11.72
C TYR A 787 -29.04 -7.58 -12.31
N LEU A 788 -30.26 -7.22 -11.88
CA LEU A 788 -31.49 -7.95 -12.18
C LEU A 788 -31.99 -7.81 -13.63
N GLY A 789 -31.31 -7.00 -14.46
CA GLY A 789 -31.71 -6.75 -15.85
C GLY A 789 -31.04 -7.66 -16.87
N ILE A 790 -30.12 -8.54 -16.46
CA ILE A 790 -29.42 -9.46 -17.34
C ILE A 790 -30.34 -10.63 -17.76
N ALA A 791 -30.25 -11.06 -19.02
CA ALA A 791 -31.11 -12.10 -19.59
C ALA A 791 -30.98 -13.46 -18.88
N ARG A 792 -29.84 -13.71 -18.24
CA ARG A 792 -29.50 -14.96 -17.53
C ARG A 792 -30.58 -15.39 -16.52
N PHE A 793 -31.25 -14.44 -15.85
CA PHE A 793 -32.35 -14.76 -14.94
C PHE A 793 -33.57 -15.34 -15.67
N GLU A 794 -34.02 -14.70 -16.76
CA GLU A 794 -35.14 -15.19 -17.56
C GLU A 794 -34.82 -16.55 -18.18
N GLU A 795 -33.63 -16.67 -18.76
CA GLU A 795 -33.15 -17.89 -19.40
C GLU A 795 -33.13 -19.05 -18.40
N ALA A 796 -32.54 -18.86 -17.22
CA ALA A 796 -32.49 -19.88 -16.18
C ALA A 796 -33.89 -20.21 -15.64
N ALA A 797 -34.73 -19.20 -15.38
CA ALA A 797 -36.09 -19.39 -14.86
C ALA A 797 -36.95 -20.22 -15.83
N ARG A 798 -36.86 -19.95 -17.14
CA ARG A 798 -37.59 -20.69 -18.18
C ARG A 798 -36.99 -22.07 -18.42
N ALA A 799 -35.67 -22.18 -18.59
CA ALA A 799 -35.01 -23.45 -18.88
C ALA A 799 -35.19 -24.47 -17.75
N ARG A 800 -35.23 -24.00 -16.50
CA ARG A 800 -35.43 -24.85 -15.31
C ARG A 800 -36.91 -25.01 -14.93
N GLY A 801 -37.82 -24.36 -15.64
CA GLY A 801 -39.26 -24.43 -15.39
C GLY A 801 -39.71 -23.81 -14.06
N TRP A 802 -38.94 -22.85 -13.52
CA TRP A 802 -39.22 -22.21 -12.23
C TRP A 802 -40.22 -21.06 -12.32
N ARG A 803 -40.43 -20.53 -13.53
CA ARG A 803 -41.43 -19.49 -13.81
C ARG A 803 -42.13 -19.78 -15.13
N ALA A 804 -43.45 -19.62 -15.15
CA ALA A 804 -44.27 -19.78 -16.36
C ALA A 804 -44.33 -18.49 -17.21
N SER A 805 -44.16 -17.33 -16.56
CA SER A 805 -44.13 -16.00 -17.18
C SER A 805 -42.93 -15.22 -16.67
N TRP A 806 -42.46 -14.27 -17.47
CA TRP A 806 -41.38 -13.36 -17.10
C TRP A 806 -41.75 -11.96 -17.54
N THR A 807 -41.70 -11.01 -16.61
CA THR A 807 -41.98 -9.59 -16.88
C THR A 807 -40.74 -8.73 -16.69
N GLY A 808 -39.71 -9.25 -16.01
CA GLY A 808 -38.54 -8.50 -15.58
C GLY A 808 -38.85 -7.47 -14.48
N SER A 809 -40.03 -7.59 -13.85
CA SER A 809 -40.49 -6.68 -12.80
C SER A 809 -40.00 -7.15 -11.42
N PRO A 810 -40.06 -6.30 -10.37
CA PRO A 810 -39.73 -6.70 -9.00
C PRO A 810 -40.40 -8.00 -8.54
N ALA A 811 -41.62 -8.29 -9.01
CA ALA A 811 -42.39 -9.46 -8.61
C ALA A 811 -41.80 -10.80 -9.10
N ASP A 812 -40.91 -10.77 -10.10
CA ASP A 812 -40.25 -11.99 -10.59
C ASP A 812 -39.12 -12.44 -9.64
N PHE A 813 -38.70 -11.58 -8.70
CA PHE A 813 -37.51 -11.76 -7.87
C PHE A 813 -37.79 -11.76 -6.36
N THR A 814 -37.03 -12.54 -5.61
CA THR A 814 -36.84 -12.35 -4.15
C THR A 814 -35.80 -11.25 -3.95
N LEU A 815 -36.20 -10.05 -3.51
CA LEU A 815 -35.28 -8.90 -3.43
C LEU A 815 -34.48 -8.81 -2.12
N VAL A 816 -34.95 -9.44 -1.04
CA VAL A 816 -34.16 -9.53 0.20
C VAL A 816 -32.94 -10.43 -0.04
N PRO A 817 -31.74 -10.04 0.40
CA PRO A 817 -30.55 -10.85 0.17
C PRO A 817 -30.44 -12.07 1.12
N PRO A 818 -29.62 -13.08 0.77
CA PRO A 818 -29.23 -14.12 1.72
C PRO A 818 -28.37 -13.55 2.86
N PRO A 819 -28.26 -14.24 4.02
CA PRO A 819 -27.52 -13.75 5.19
C PRO A 819 -26.01 -13.92 5.00
N HIS A 820 -25.44 -13.23 4.01
CA HIS A 820 -24.03 -13.34 3.63
C HIS A 820 -23.37 -11.96 3.55
N MET A 821 -22.09 -11.94 3.23
CA MET A 821 -21.29 -10.72 3.05
C MET A 821 -20.29 -10.88 1.91
#